data_AF-A0A1I3H662-F1
#
_entry.id   AF-A0A1I3H662-F1
#
_cell.length_a   1.000
_cell.length_b   1.000
_cell.length_c   1.000
_cell.angle_alpha   90.00
_cell.angle_beta   90.00
_cell.angle_gamma   90.00
#
_symmetry.space_group_name_H-M   'P 1'
#
loop_
_entity.id
_entity.type
_entity.pdbx_description
1 polymer ?
#
loop_
_entity_poly.entity_id
_entity_poly.type
_entity_poly.pdbx_seq_one_letter_code
_entity_poly.pdbx_strand_id
1 'polypeptide(L)'
;MDKNMNQHIDFQQIARAALGQSLILLGRWLPGGKVDGREYKSLNPTRSDSKIGSFAVNLDTGKWGDFASEDTGLDLISLYAYLNGLSQLDAAKEVAPQVGINLEQAEQQQYKHIKAAAESVKQETEKAEWVPILPVPKEAVDPPVAHPVRGRSPMHWDYFDADGKLLGVTHRFVTSDGGKDVLPCVYARHSKSGKCDWRWMAFPEPRPLYGLYELAQNPDKPVLLIEGEKCADAGHGLLKDWINNVTWSGGTNAVDKTDWLPLAMTKQTIYAFPDCDAKRQKLSKQEKEAGVDPASKPFLPENEQPGTKAMLRAYALIKQHNPNVDFRMVQIPAPGSMPDGWDIADAIQEGMSVEEIKQMILNAKPVGIMLADEKSASKPPRIAETRRKKPTGPPEEEQRTVLDRFALIYSTETVYDIDTALVMSVAAMRLALGKSCVDWWLQHEKRRMIKPDQLVFDPTGKCKLPAINLFRGIEMVPKPGDFGAIMELLYHLCEESAESDQGVLEVVEWVIKWIALPLQQLGTKMRSALVFHGPQGTGKNLFFEIVAAIYARYAIVVGQEQLEEKHNDWCSSKLFMIGDEVIARASLFDQKNKLKAFITGETIQINPKFLPIRTEKNHVNVVFLSNEDQPLALEESDRRYFVVYTPPSRKDDLYERVSECIENGGIEAFYHYLLSIDLTGFTAFSRPLMTVAKRELIDIGMKPEHRFVYEWIKGFLPVFFSPCTAGQLFRLFQHWAYINGERSPPQNKFTASIKNFIGVLSDKAGSTEPLMRYKVVKLIHSNNGQKCERVWIPKGHGVPDGQTEGEWMTGAIERFEGYFLDYKEGKSCVKAV
;
A
#
# COMPACT_ATOMS: atom_id res chain seq x y z
N MET A 1 3.84 15.44 0.41
CA MET A 1 2.66 15.27 -0.47
C MET A 1 3.12 14.21 -1.47
N ASP A 2 2.76 12.94 -1.36
CA ASP A 2 1.40 12.43 -1.28
C ASP A 2 1.19 11.45 -0.11
N LYS A 3 0.04 11.60 0.55
CA LYS A 3 -0.50 10.64 1.52
C LYS A 3 -0.99 9.42 0.74
N ASN A 4 -0.50 8.23 1.11
CA ASN A 4 -1.06 6.94 0.70
C ASN A 4 -2.58 6.95 0.89
N MET A 5 -3.33 6.94 -0.22
CA MET A 5 -4.76 6.67 -0.22
C MET A 5 -4.94 5.15 -0.12
N ASN A 6 -5.46 4.67 1.02
CA ASN A 6 -5.89 3.29 1.17
C ASN A 6 -6.99 3.00 0.12
N GLN A 7 -6.77 1.99 -0.73
CA GLN A 7 -7.84 1.36 -1.52
C GLN A 7 -8.87 0.80 -0.54
N HIS A 8 -10.04 1.45 -0.45
CA HIS A 8 -11.13 0.96 0.39
C HIS A 8 -11.97 -0.03 -0.43
N ILE A 9 -11.74 -1.33 -0.22
CA ILE A 9 -12.62 -2.39 -0.73
C ILE A 9 -13.85 -2.46 0.16
N ASP A 10 -15.05 -2.35 -0.41
CA ASP A 10 -16.31 -2.47 0.32
C ASP A 10 -16.64 -3.95 0.55
N PHE A 11 -16.05 -4.52 1.61
CA PHE A 11 -16.30 -5.90 2.03
C PHE A 11 -17.79 -6.17 2.28
N GLN A 12 -18.55 -5.19 2.78
CA GLN A 12 -19.98 -5.38 3.04
C GLN A 12 -20.77 -5.51 1.74
N GLN A 13 -20.43 -4.71 0.72
CA GLN A 13 -21.05 -4.82 -0.60
C GLN A 13 -20.77 -6.19 -1.24
N ILE A 14 -19.52 -6.66 -1.15
CA ILE A 14 -19.11 -7.95 -1.71
C ILE A 14 -19.74 -9.11 -0.95
N ALA A 15 -19.73 -9.09 0.39
CA ALA A 15 -20.33 -10.13 1.21
C ALA A 15 -21.84 -10.22 0.97
N ARG A 16 -22.53 -9.08 0.82
CA ARG A 16 -23.96 -9.03 0.51
C ARG A 16 -24.28 -9.54 -0.90
N ALA A 17 -23.47 -9.19 -1.89
CA ALA A 17 -23.63 -9.68 -3.26
C ALA A 17 -23.31 -11.18 -3.36
N ALA A 18 -22.31 -11.67 -2.61
CA ALA A 18 -21.99 -13.08 -2.48
C ALA A 18 -23.12 -13.86 -1.82
N LEU A 19 -23.68 -13.34 -0.74
CA LEU A 19 -24.83 -13.95 -0.07
C LEU A 19 -26.05 -14.04 -1.01
N GLY A 20 -26.28 -13.00 -1.82
CA GLY A 20 -27.32 -13.00 -2.85
C GLY A 20 -27.12 -14.02 -3.98
N GLN A 21 -25.92 -14.60 -4.10
CA GLN A 21 -25.57 -15.64 -5.08
C GLN A 21 -25.06 -16.93 -4.42
N SER A 22 -25.39 -17.12 -3.14
CA SER A 22 -24.79 -18.15 -2.28
C SER A 22 -24.89 -19.56 -2.87
N LEU A 23 -26.03 -19.96 -3.42
CA LEU A 23 -26.20 -21.29 -4.03
C LEU A 23 -25.31 -21.55 -5.25
N ILE A 24 -25.08 -20.51 -6.06
CA ILE A 24 -24.21 -20.60 -7.26
C ILE A 24 -22.75 -20.70 -6.83
N LEU A 25 -22.35 -19.86 -5.87
CA LEU A 25 -20.99 -19.84 -5.34
C LEU A 25 -20.67 -21.14 -4.60
N LEU A 26 -21.55 -21.61 -3.72
CA LEU A 26 -21.34 -22.85 -2.97
C LEU A 26 -21.35 -24.09 -3.86
N GLY A 27 -22.20 -24.14 -4.90
CA GLY A 27 -22.17 -25.21 -5.89
C GLY A 27 -20.86 -25.26 -6.68
N ARG A 28 -20.16 -24.13 -6.82
CA ARG A 28 -18.86 -24.03 -7.47
C ARG A 28 -17.70 -24.32 -6.53
N TRP A 29 -17.72 -23.77 -5.32
CA TRP A 29 -16.63 -23.88 -4.34
C TRP A 29 -16.64 -25.22 -3.61
N LEU A 30 -17.82 -25.83 -3.45
CA LEU A 30 -18.05 -27.07 -2.71
C LEU A 30 -18.91 -28.04 -3.53
N PRO A 31 -18.38 -28.54 -4.67
CA PRO A 31 -19.13 -29.40 -5.57
C PRO A 31 -19.56 -30.70 -4.87
N GLY A 32 -20.82 -31.09 -5.06
CA GLY A 32 -21.41 -32.29 -4.43
C GLY A 32 -22.11 -32.04 -3.09
N GLY A 33 -22.20 -30.79 -2.63
CA GLY A 33 -23.00 -30.41 -1.46
C GLY A 33 -24.51 -30.51 -1.69
N LYS A 34 -25.27 -30.65 -0.60
CA LYS A 34 -26.73 -30.75 -0.57
C LYS A 34 -27.33 -29.63 0.28
N VAL A 35 -28.45 -29.07 -0.19
CA VAL A 35 -29.25 -28.13 0.59
C VAL A 35 -30.13 -28.92 1.56
N ASP A 36 -30.04 -28.61 2.84
CA ASP A 36 -30.82 -29.18 3.93
C ASP A 36 -31.43 -28.03 4.75
N GLY A 37 -32.70 -27.73 4.47
CA GLY A 37 -33.39 -26.58 5.05
C GLY A 37 -32.74 -25.25 4.66
N ARG A 38 -32.18 -24.54 5.64
CA ARG A 38 -31.49 -23.25 5.46
C ARG A 38 -29.97 -23.39 5.37
N GLU A 39 -29.46 -24.61 5.31
CA GLU A 39 -28.03 -24.89 5.29
C GLU A 39 -27.63 -25.62 3.99
N TYR A 40 -26.43 -25.32 3.51
CA TYR A 40 -25.75 -26.06 2.46
C TYR A 40 -24.65 -26.91 3.10
N LYS A 41 -24.81 -28.23 3.05
CA LYS A 41 -23.89 -29.19 3.68
C LYS A 41 -23.05 -29.89 2.63
N SER A 42 -21.74 -29.99 2.85
CA SER A 42 -20.81 -30.62 1.90
C SER A 42 -19.70 -31.37 2.61
N LEU A 43 -18.82 -32.04 1.86
CA LEU A 43 -17.55 -32.52 2.40
C LEU A 43 -16.59 -31.34 2.46
N ASN A 44 -15.85 -31.21 3.56
CA ASN A 44 -14.84 -30.17 3.68
C ASN A 44 -13.58 -30.57 2.88
N PRO A 45 -13.20 -29.85 1.82
CA PRO A 45 -12.06 -30.20 0.97
C PRO A 45 -10.69 -29.97 1.64
N THR A 46 -10.64 -29.24 2.77
CA THR A 46 -9.39 -29.00 3.51
C THR A 46 -9.08 -30.10 4.53
N ARG A 47 -9.91 -31.17 4.59
CA ARG A 47 -9.68 -32.36 5.42
C ARG A 47 -10.06 -33.65 4.69
N SER A 48 -9.57 -34.79 5.19
CA SER A 48 -9.87 -36.12 4.64
C SER A 48 -11.15 -36.71 5.25
N ASP A 49 -12.29 -36.43 4.62
CA ASP A 49 -13.63 -36.78 5.12
C ASP A 49 -14.40 -37.70 4.17
N SER A 50 -15.20 -38.65 4.71
CA SER A 50 -15.95 -39.62 3.90
C SER A 50 -17.48 -39.57 4.07
N LYS A 51 -18.01 -38.67 4.90
CA LYS A 51 -19.47 -38.50 5.15
C LYS A 51 -19.87 -37.03 5.19
N ILE A 52 -20.92 -36.68 4.46
CA ILE A 52 -21.49 -35.32 4.43
C ILE A 52 -22.26 -35.07 5.74
N GLY A 53 -22.00 -33.96 6.44
CA GLY A 53 -22.83 -33.55 7.57
C GLY A 53 -22.23 -32.52 8.52
N SER A 54 -20.91 -32.52 8.71
CA SER A 54 -20.22 -31.67 9.68
C SER A 54 -19.77 -30.31 9.14
N PHE A 55 -19.73 -30.13 7.81
CA PHE A 55 -19.41 -28.85 7.18
C PHE A 55 -20.65 -28.22 6.57
N ALA A 56 -21.09 -27.11 7.15
CA ALA A 56 -22.37 -26.47 6.84
C ALA A 56 -22.21 -24.96 6.64
N VAL A 57 -22.90 -24.44 5.62
CA VAL A 57 -22.99 -23.01 5.32
C VAL A 57 -24.44 -22.57 5.41
N ASN A 58 -24.74 -21.58 6.24
CA ASN A 58 -26.08 -21.03 6.37
C ASN A 58 -26.39 -20.11 5.16
N LEU A 59 -27.45 -20.43 4.42
CA LEU A 59 -27.82 -19.74 3.18
C LEU A 59 -28.43 -18.36 3.41
N ASP A 60 -28.98 -18.08 4.59
CA ASP A 60 -29.60 -16.80 4.94
C ASP A 60 -28.57 -15.76 5.41
N THR A 61 -27.45 -16.21 5.97
CA THR A 61 -26.44 -15.34 6.61
C THR A 61 -25.06 -15.45 6.00
N GLY A 62 -24.75 -16.51 5.26
CA GLY A 62 -23.44 -16.78 4.68
C GLY A 62 -22.40 -17.28 5.68
N LYS A 63 -22.77 -17.37 6.97
CA LYS A 63 -21.93 -17.94 8.02
C LYS A 63 -21.73 -19.43 7.77
N TRP A 64 -20.55 -19.93 8.08
CA TRP A 64 -20.23 -21.34 7.90
C TRP A 64 -19.47 -21.87 9.10
N GLY A 65 -19.53 -23.18 9.27
CA GLY A 65 -18.81 -23.88 10.31
C GLY A 65 -18.51 -25.31 9.93
N ASP A 66 -17.37 -25.79 10.41
CA ASP A 66 -17.02 -27.19 10.45
C ASP A 66 -17.05 -27.70 11.90
N PHE A 67 -18.09 -28.45 12.24
CA PHE A 67 -18.31 -28.96 13.60
C PHE A 67 -17.31 -30.03 14.04
N ALA A 68 -16.44 -30.51 13.15
CA ALA A 68 -15.40 -31.49 13.51
C ALA A 68 -13.98 -30.90 13.54
N SER A 69 -13.74 -29.70 13.01
CA SER A 69 -12.46 -28.98 13.17
C SER A 69 -12.57 -27.69 13.98
N GLU A 70 -13.78 -27.31 14.41
CA GLU A 70 -14.11 -26.05 15.08
C GLU A 70 -13.82 -24.79 14.26
N ASP A 71 -13.47 -24.94 12.97
CA ASP A 71 -13.29 -23.83 12.04
C ASP A 71 -14.64 -23.18 11.72
N THR A 72 -14.72 -21.86 11.86
CA THR A 72 -15.94 -21.10 11.55
C THR A 72 -15.61 -19.80 10.84
N GLY A 73 -16.59 -19.27 10.10
CA GLY A 73 -16.46 -17.97 9.46
C GLY A 73 -17.78 -17.23 9.33
N LEU A 74 -17.67 -15.91 9.22
CA LEU A 74 -18.78 -14.97 9.38
C LEU A 74 -19.54 -14.67 8.08
N ASP A 75 -18.97 -15.00 6.93
CA ASP A 75 -19.57 -14.79 5.61
C ASP A 75 -18.91 -15.66 4.51
N LEU A 76 -19.41 -15.54 3.29
CA LEU A 76 -18.88 -16.28 2.14
C LEU A 76 -17.49 -15.80 1.68
N ILE A 77 -17.06 -14.60 2.05
CA ILE A 77 -15.69 -14.14 1.79
C ILE A 77 -14.72 -14.91 2.70
N SER A 78 -15.07 -15.04 3.98
CA SER A 78 -14.32 -15.83 4.96
C SER A 78 -14.30 -17.32 4.62
N LEU A 79 -15.38 -17.84 4.03
CA LEU A 79 -15.44 -19.21 3.51
C LEU A 79 -14.45 -19.39 2.38
N TYR A 80 -14.47 -18.46 1.42
CA TYR A 80 -13.56 -18.50 0.29
C TYR A 80 -12.09 -18.36 0.71
N ALA A 81 -11.82 -17.49 1.69
CA ALA A 81 -10.51 -17.34 2.32
C ALA A 81 -10.02 -18.65 2.94
N TYR A 82 -10.88 -19.33 3.70
CA TYR A 82 -10.56 -20.61 4.33
C TYR A 82 -10.28 -21.73 3.31
N LEU A 83 -11.14 -21.87 2.30
CA LEU A 83 -11.01 -22.92 1.29
C LEU A 83 -9.73 -22.79 0.45
N ASN A 84 -9.20 -21.58 0.30
CA ASN A 84 -8.05 -21.28 -0.57
C ASN A 84 -6.79 -20.80 0.20
N GLY A 85 -6.82 -20.74 1.53
CA GLY A 85 -5.70 -20.26 2.36
C GLY A 85 -5.34 -18.78 2.16
N LEU A 86 -6.31 -17.94 1.80
CA LEU A 86 -6.12 -16.52 1.46
C LEU A 86 -6.37 -15.60 2.66
N SER A 87 -5.85 -14.37 2.59
CA SER A 87 -6.28 -13.29 3.49
C SER A 87 -7.71 -12.85 3.15
N GLN A 88 -8.44 -12.28 4.12
CA GLN A 88 -9.80 -11.77 3.89
C GLN A 88 -9.87 -10.74 2.73
N LEU A 89 -8.85 -9.88 2.60
CA LEU A 89 -8.78 -8.86 1.56
C LEU A 89 -8.62 -9.47 0.17
N ASP A 90 -7.78 -10.49 0.05
CA ASP A 90 -7.54 -11.18 -1.22
C ASP A 90 -8.75 -12.03 -1.61
N ALA A 91 -9.38 -12.70 -0.64
CA ALA A 91 -10.65 -13.39 -0.85
C ALA A 91 -11.75 -12.43 -1.30
N ALA A 92 -11.84 -11.21 -0.75
CA ALA A 92 -12.82 -10.22 -1.19
C ALA A 92 -12.56 -9.75 -2.63
N LYS A 93 -11.29 -9.55 -3.02
CA LYS A 93 -10.90 -9.20 -4.40
C LYS A 93 -11.27 -10.30 -5.39
N GLU A 94 -11.17 -11.57 -5.00
CA GLU A 94 -11.51 -12.71 -5.86
C GLU A 94 -13.01 -13.03 -5.89
N VAL A 95 -13.74 -12.79 -4.80
CA VAL A 95 -15.20 -12.98 -4.72
C VAL A 95 -15.95 -11.84 -5.42
N ALA A 96 -15.45 -10.60 -5.36
CA ALA A 96 -16.07 -9.42 -6.01
C ALA A 96 -16.43 -9.62 -7.50
N PRO A 97 -15.52 -10.05 -8.39
CA PRO A 97 -15.86 -10.30 -9.79
C PRO A 97 -16.80 -11.49 -9.97
N GLN A 98 -16.75 -12.50 -9.09
CA GLN A 98 -17.66 -13.65 -9.14
C GLN A 98 -19.12 -13.26 -8.87
N VAL A 99 -19.34 -12.17 -8.14
CA VAL A 99 -20.67 -11.64 -7.81
C VAL A 99 -21.06 -10.43 -8.65
N GLY A 100 -20.26 -10.12 -9.70
CA GLY A 100 -20.54 -9.04 -10.64
C GLY A 100 -20.15 -7.64 -10.17
N ILE A 101 -19.34 -7.52 -9.10
CA ILE A 101 -18.78 -6.24 -8.63
C ILE A 101 -17.47 -5.98 -9.37
N ASN A 102 -17.47 -4.98 -10.24
CA ASN A 102 -16.29 -4.57 -11.01
C ASN A 102 -15.52 -3.46 -10.28
N LEU A 103 -14.37 -3.82 -9.73
CA LEU A 103 -13.52 -2.93 -8.93
C LEU A 103 -12.88 -1.80 -9.75
N GLU A 104 -12.79 -1.90 -11.09
CA GLU A 104 -12.10 -0.92 -11.96
C GLU A 104 -12.96 0.30 -12.35
N GLN A 105 -14.30 0.21 -12.29
CA GLN A 105 -15.18 1.35 -12.66
C GLN A 105 -15.25 2.42 -11.55
N ALA A 106 -14.89 2.08 -10.32
CA ALA A 106 -14.80 3.02 -9.19
C ALA A 106 -13.61 3.99 -9.33
N GLU A 107 -12.54 3.59 -10.02
CA GLU A 107 -11.28 4.36 -10.10
C GLU A 107 -11.34 5.53 -11.11
N GLN A 108 -12.10 5.38 -12.21
CA GLN A 108 -12.17 6.40 -13.27
C GLN A 108 -13.06 7.61 -12.91
N GLN A 109 -14.07 7.42 -12.06
CA GLN A 109 -14.86 8.54 -11.53
C GLN A 109 -14.11 9.32 -10.44
N GLN A 110 -13.23 8.64 -9.70
CA GLN A 110 -12.40 9.22 -8.66
C GLN A 110 -11.30 10.13 -9.26
N TYR A 111 -10.69 9.73 -10.38
CA TYR A 111 -9.64 10.52 -11.06
C TYR A 111 -10.12 11.86 -11.63
N LYS A 112 -11.39 11.96 -12.07
CA LYS A 112 -11.98 13.22 -12.54
C LYS A 112 -12.37 14.17 -11.40
N HIS A 113 -12.72 13.65 -10.23
CA HIS A 113 -12.98 14.46 -9.05
C HIS A 113 -11.67 15.00 -8.41
N ILE A 114 -10.58 14.23 -8.46
CA ILE A 114 -9.27 14.63 -7.88
C ILE A 114 -8.67 15.84 -8.62
N LYS A 115 -8.81 15.92 -9.96
CA LYS A 115 -8.25 17.02 -10.76
C LYS A 115 -9.01 18.34 -10.59
N ALA A 116 -10.31 18.29 -10.34
CA ALA A 116 -11.13 19.48 -10.07
C ALA A 116 -11.00 19.99 -8.61
N ALA A 117 -10.69 19.09 -7.67
CA ALA A 117 -10.47 19.43 -6.26
C ALA A 117 -9.06 20.01 -5.99
N ALA A 118 -8.07 19.76 -6.85
CA ALA A 118 -6.71 20.27 -6.67
C ALA A 118 -6.58 21.80 -6.83
N GLU A 119 -7.51 22.45 -7.56
CA GLU A 119 -7.50 23.90 -7.77
C GLU A 119 -8.24 24.68 -6.66
N SER A 120 -9.04 24.02 -5.81
CA SER A 120 -9.83 24.66 -4.75
C SER A 120 -9.21 24.58 -3.34
N VAL A 121 -8.12 23.82 -3.13
CA VAL A 121 -7.55 23.51 -1.80
C VAL A 121 -6.58 24.58 -1.27
N LYS A 122 -6.51 25.76 -1.90
CA LYS A 122 -5.98 26.97 -1.23
C LYS A 122 -6.96 27.59 -0.22
N GLN A 123 -8.17 27.07 -0.11
CA GLN A 123 -9.19 27.54 0.82
C GLN A 123 -9.83 26.34 1.55
N GLU A 124 -9.66 26.36 2.87
CA GLU A 124 -10.48 25.67 3.87
C GLU A 124 -10.38 24.13 3.99
N THR A 125 -10.39 23.72 5.26
CA THR A 125 -10.16 22.36 5.79
C THR A 125 -11.30 21.35 5.53
N GLU A 126 -10.91 20.09 5.27
CA GLU A 126 -11.57 18.83 5.74
C GLU A 126 -12.86 18.33 5.01
N LYS A 127 -13.33 17.05 5.07
CA LYS A 127 -13.64 16.23 6.26
C LYS A 127 -14.08 14.78 5.94
N ALA A 128 -13.98 13.90 6.96
CA ALA A 128 -14.77 12.67 7.08
C ALA A 128 -16.26 12.91 6.77
N GLU A 129 -16.97 11.93 6.19
CA GLU A 129 -18.38 12.09 5.81
C GLU A 129 -19.27 12.40 7.01
N TRP A 130 -18.97 11.83 8.18
CA TRP A 130 -19.59 12.17 9.46
C TRP A 130 -18.55 12.80 10.38
N VAL A 131 -18.88 13.99 10.89
CA VAL A 131 -17.98 14.83 11.67
C VAL A 131 -18.55 14.93 13.09
N PRO A 132 -17.82 14.49 14.12
CA PRO A 132 -18.27 14.63 15.51
C PRO A 132 -18.70 16.07 15.84
N ILE A 133 -19.83 16.20 16.54
CA ILE A 133 -20.29 17.45 17.14
C ILE A 133 -20.14 17.29 18.64
N LEU A 134 -19.15 18.00 19.21
CA LEU A 134 -18.87 18.01 20.63
C LEU A 134 -18.99 19.45 21.16
N PRO A 135 -19.73 19.71 22.26
CA PRO A 135 -20.63 18.78 22.93
C PRO A 135 -21.87 18.47 22.07
N VAL A 136 -22.56 17.38 22.41
CA VAL A 136 -23.82 16.96 21.81
C VAL A 136 -24.86 18.08 22.00
N PRO A 137 -25.53 18.55 20.92
CA PRO A 137 -26.57 19.58 21.02
C PRO A 137 -27.74 19.14 21.91
N LYS A 138 -28.37 20.08 22.63
CA LYS A 138 -29.50 19.79 23.54
C LYS A 138 -30.72 19.23 22.81
N GLU A 139 -30.86 19.56 21.53
CA GLU A 139 -31.95 19.15 20.66
C GLU A 139 -31.69 17.81 19.96
N ALA A 140 -30.52 17.19 20.21
CA ALA A 140 -30.23 15.86 19.69
C ALA A 140 -31.15 14.81 20.30
N VAL A 141 -31.53 13.82 19.49
CA VAL A 141 -32.22 12.62 20.00
C VAL A 141 -31.28 11.84 20.93
N ASP A 142 -31.83 11.02 21.81
CA ASP A 142 -31.05 10.16 22.70
C ASP A 142 -30.13 9.19 21.93
N PRO A 143 -28.97 8.82 22.51
CA PRO A 143 -28.06 7.86 21.92
C PRO A 143 -28.73 6.48 21.74
N PRO A 144 -28.39 5.74 20.67
CA PRO A 144 -28.95 4.43 20.42
C PRO A 144 -28.55 3.44 21.53
N VAL A 145 -29.54 2.86 22.19
CA VAL A 145 -29.33 1.85 23.25
C VAL A 145 -28.89 0.47 22.73
N ALA A 146 -28.95 0.27 21.41
CA ALA A 146 -28.59 -0.98 20.75
C ALA A 146 -27.76 -0.74 19.50
N HIS A 147 -26.68 -1.51 19.36
CA HIS A 147 -25.90 -1.56 18.13
C HIS A 147 -26.61 -2.49 17.13
N PRO A 148 -26.72 -2.12 15.83
CA PRO A 148 -27.46 -2.90 14.83
C PRO A 148 -27.03 -4.37 14.73
N VAL A 149 -25.75 -4.67 15.01
CA VAL A 149 -25.16 -6.02 14.96
C VAL A 149 -25.01 -6.67 16.34
N ARG A 150 -24.68 -5.89 17.38
CA ARG A 150 -24.31 -6.45 18.70
C ARG A 150 -25.50 -6.47 19.66
N GLY A 151 -26.66 -5.99 19.21
CA GLY A 151 -27.87 -5.91 20.01
C GLY A 151 -27.78 -4.82 21.06
N ARG A 152 -28.60 -4.97 22.12
CA ARG A 152 -28.64 -4.03 23.22
C ARG A 152 -27.37 -4.11 24.05
N SER A 153 -26.79 -2.96 24.35
CA SER A 153 -25.61 -2.91 25.22
C SER A 153 -26.01 -3.19 26.67
N PRO A 154 -25.41 -4.17 27.36
CA PRO A 154 -25.65 -4.38 28.79
C PRO A 154 -25.11 -3.24 29.66
N MET A 155 -24.07 -2.53 29.22
CA MET A 155 -23.47 -1.38 29.92
C MET A 155 -23.11 -0.27 28.94
N HIS A 156 -23.18 0.98 29.38
CA HIS A 156 -22.72 2.13 28.62
C HIS A 156 -22.20 3.22 29.56
N TRP A 157 -21.35 4.11 29.05
CA TRP A 157 -20.70 5.18 29.79
C TRP A 157 -20.75 6.47 29.01
N ASP A 158 -21.32 7.50 29.64
CA ASP A 158 -21.48 8.82 29.06
C ASP A 158 -20.25 9.68 29.35
N TYR A 159 -19.65 10.23 28.31
CA TYR A 159 -18.51 11.14 28.43
C TYR A 159 -19.02 12.56 28.50
N PHE A 160 -18.58 13.32 29.50
CA PHE A 160 -18.94 14.73 29.68
C PHE A 160 -17.73 15.64 29.57
N ASP A 161 -17.93 16.88 29.12
CA ASP A 161 -16.93 17.93 29.27
C ASP A 161 -16.89 18.48 30.71
N ALA A 162 -15.96 19.40 30.98
CA ALA A 162 -15.80 20.03 32.30
C ALA A 162 -17.05 20.80 32.78
N ASP A 163 -17.92 21.22 31.87
CA ASP A 163 -19.19 21.91 32.16
C ASP A 163 -20.37 20.94 32.36
N GLY A 164 -20.14 19.64 32.19
CA GLY A 164 -21.17 18.60 32.33
C GLY A 164 -22.02 18.39 31.07
N LYS A 165 -21.55 18.82 29.90
CA LYS A 165 -22.25 18.59 28.63
C LYS A 165 -21.78 17.28 28.00
N LEU A 166 -22.73 16.49 27.51
CA LEU A 166 -22.47 15.19 26.89
C LEU A 166 -21.58 15.35 25.64
N LEU A 167 -20.54 14.54 25.54
CA LEU A 167 -19.62 14.45 24.41
C LEU A 167 -19.95 13.22 23.55
N GLY A 168 -20.32 12.11 24.18
CA GLY A 168 -20.65 10.86 23.48
C GLY A 168 -20.74 9.71 24.46
N VAL A 169 -21.04 8.52 23.96
CA VAL A 169 -21.33 7.35 24.80
C VAL A 169 -20.49 6.17 24.35
N THR A 170 -19.84 5.48 25.28
CA THR A 170 -19.15 4.22 25.02
C THR A 170 -20.02 3.05 25.48
N HIS A 171 -20.22 2.04 24.63
CA HIS A 171 -21.05 0.88 24.91
C HIS A 171 -20.20 -0.39 25.00
N ARG A 172 -20.47 -1.25 26.00
CA ARG A 172 -19.83 -2.56 26.13
C ARG A 172 -20.79 -3.68 25.75
N PHE A 173 -20.35 -4.51 24.83
CA PHE A 173 -21.02 -5.71 24.35
C PHE A 173 -20.27 -6.96 24.82
N VAL A 174 -21.02 -8.06 24.97
CA VAL A 174 -20.47 -9.40 25.19
C VAL A 174 -20.43 -10.10 23.85
N THR A 175 -19.27 -10.62 23.46
CA THR A 175 -19.11 -11.38 22.23
C THR A 175 -19.58 -12.83 22.43
N SER A 176 -19.88 -13.53 21.34
CA SER A 176 -20.46 -14.87 21.39
C SER A 176 -19.55 -15.94 22.01
N ASP A 177 -18.24 -15.69 22.05
CA ASP A 177 -17.20 -16.49 22.71
C ASP A 177 -17.01 -16.15 24.19
N GLY A 178 -17.85 -15.27 24.76
CA GLY A 178 -17.74 -14.80 26.14
C GLY A 178 -16.76 -13.64 26.34
N GLY A 179 -16.12 -13.15 25.27
CA GLY A 179 -15.27 -11.96 25.30
C GLY A 179 -16.03 -10.63 25.45
N LYS A 180 -15.30 -9.51 25.40
CA LYS A 180 -15.85 -8.15 25.50
C LYS A 180 -15.45 -7.29 24.30
N ASP A 181 -16.38 -6.48 23.81
CA ASP A 181 -16.14 -5.47 22.78
C ASP A 181 -16.71 -4.12 23.24
N VAL A 182 -15.91 -3.06 23.16
CA VAL A 182 -16.24 -1.74 23.72
C VAL A 182 -16.18 -0.70 22.62
N LEU A 183 -17.31 -0.09 22.29
CA LEU A 183 -17.48 0.77 21.13
C LEU A 183 -18.04 2.15 21.49
N PRO A 184 -17.36 3.23 21.07
CA PRO A 184 -17.89 4.59 21.18
C PRO A 184 -19.00 4.86 20.15
N CYS A 185 -19.93 5.70 20.55
CA CYS A 185 -21.04 6.24 19.80
C CYS A 185 -21.06 7.75 20.00
N VAL A 186 -20.85 8.50 18.91
CA VAL A 186 -20.65 9.94 18.94
C VAL A 186 -21.67 10.61 18.03
N TYR A 187 -22.27 11.71 18.50
CA TYR A 187 -23.18 12.50 17.70
C TYR A 187 -22.40 13.22 16.60
N ALA A 188 -22.81 13.06 15.36
CA ALA A 188 -22.06 13.57 14.23
C ALA A 188 -22.95 14.24 13.19
N ARG A 189 -22.40 15.21 12.47
CA ARG A 189 -23.03 15.84 11.31
C ARG A 189 -22.45 15.27 10.04
N HIS A 190 -23.32 14.88 9.12
CA HIS A 190 -22.93 14.53 7.78
C HIS A 190 -22.48 15.79 7.03
N SER A 191 -21.23 15.81 6.58
CA SER A 191 -20.58 17.00 6.01
C SER A 191 -21.23 17.50 4.73
N LYS A 192 -21.92 16.63 3.97
CA LYS A 192 -22.58 17.00 2.69
C LYS A 192 -24.07 17.26 2.81
N SER A 193 -24.79 16.44 3.57
CA SER A 193 -26.27 16.55 3.67
C SER A 193 -26.73 17.40 4.85
N GLY A 194 -25.82 17.74 5.76
CA GLY A 194 -26.14 18.43 7.01
C GLY A 194 -26.91 17.57 8.01
N LYS A 195 -27.25 16.31 7.68
CA LYS A 195 -27.98 15.41 8.58
C LYS A 195 -27.15 15.18 9.85
N CYS A 196 -27.74 15.37 11.01
CA CYS A 196 -27.12 15.02 12.30
C CYS A 196 -27.69 13.70 12.81
N ASP A 197 -26.82 12.79 13.27
CA ASP A 197 -27.22 11.46 13.72
C ASP A 197 -26.13 10.86 14.63
N TRP A 198 -26.51 9.89 15.46
CA TRP A 198 -25.55 9.13 16.26
C TRP A 198 -24.78 8.14 15.39
N ARG A 199 -23.47 8.04 15.62
CA ARG A 199 -22.58 7.19 14.83
C ARG A 199 -21.69 6.37 15.75
N TRP A 200 -21.65 5.07 15.52
CA TRP A 200 -20.70 4.13 16.14
C TRP A 200 -19.29 4.40 15.62
N MET A 201 -18.63 5.43 16.16
CA MET A 201 -17.33 5.93 15.75
C MET A 201 -16.55 6.44 16.95
N ALA A 202 -15.22 6.46 16.84
CA ALA A 202 -14.35 6.98 17.89
C ALA A 202 -14.57 8.48 18.12
N PHE A 203 -14.34 8.91 19.36
CA PHE A 203 -14.13 10.32 19.67
C PHE A 203 -13.03 10.91 18.78
N PRO A 204 -13.13 12.21 18.41
CA PRO A 204 -12.04 12.90 17.74
C PRO A 204 -10.76 12.85 18.59
N GLU A 205 -9.61 12.86 17.94
CA GLU A 205 -8.31 12.95 18.63
C GLU A 205 -7.95 14.43 18.86
N PRO A 206 -7.49 14.81 20.07
CA PRO A 206 -7.28 13.94 21.23
C PRO A 206 -8.61 13.58 21.93
N ARG A 207 -8.72 12.33 22.38
CA ARG A 207 -9.95 11.75 22.95
C ARG A 207 -10.19 12.22 24.39
N PRO A 208 -11.45 12.49 24.78
CA PRO A 208 -11.75 12.94 26.14
C PRO A 208 -11.55 11.83 27.18
N LEU A 209 -11.36 12.24 28.43
CA LEU A 209 -11.38 11.37 29.60
C LEU A 209 -12.81 11.10 30.05
N TYR A 210 -13.07 9.88 30.49
CA TYR A 210 -14.25 9.57 31.30
C TYR A 210 -13.99 10.06 32.74
N GLY A 211 -14.98 10.70 33.37
CA GLY A 211 -14.82 11.34 34.67
C GLY A 211 -14.28 12.78 34.64
N LEU A 212 -14.22 13.41 33.45
CA LEU A 212 -13.68 14.77 33.28
C LEU A 212 -14.53 15.84 34.00
N TYR A 213 -15.86 15.67 34.00
CA TYR A 213 -16.76 16.57 34.72
C TYR A 213 -16.49 16.54 36.22
N GLU A 214 -16.42 15.36 36.83
CA GLU A 214 -16.16 15.16 38.26
C GLU A 214 -14.80 15.73 38.65
N LEU A 215 -13.78 15.52 37.81
CA LEU A 215 -12.45 16.09 37.96
C LEU A 215 -12.49 17.62 37.98
N ALA A 216 -13.28 18.23 37.10
CA ALA A 216 -13.43 19.68 37.03
C ALA A 216 -14.22 20.27 38.21
N GLN A 217 -15.23 19.55 38.70
CA GLN A 217 -16.04 19.98 39.86
C GLN A 217 -15.30 19.79 41.19
N ASN A 218 -14.36 18.85 41.26
CA ASN A 218 -13.62 18.53 42.48
C ASN A 218 -12.10 18.60 42.26
N PRO A 219 -11.53 19.75 41.86
CA PRO A 219 -10.12 19.86 41.50
C PRO A 219 -9.17 19.63 42.69
N ASP A 220 -9.68 19.72 43.92
CA ASP A 220 -8.94 19.52 45.16
C ASP A 220 -8.87 18.05 45.60
N LYS A 221 -9.61 17.14 44.95
CA LYS A 221 -9.52 15.70 45.23
C LYS A 221 -8.36 15.07 44.44
N PRO A 222 -7.66 14.07 45.02
CA PRO A 222 -6.71 13.25 44.25
C PRO A 222 -7.39 12.57 43.06
N VAL A 223 -6.59 12.06 42.14
CA VAL A 223 -7.08 11.38 40.93
C VAL A 223 -6.72 9.91 40.98
N LEU A 224 -7.67 9.03 40.67
CA LEU A 224 -7.46 7.61 40.43
C LEU A 224 -7.63 7.34 38.93
N LEU A 225 -6.53 7.05 38.25
CA LEU A 225 -6.48 6.69 36.83
C LEU A 225 -6.56 5.16 36.69
N ILE A 226 -7.58 4.68 35.97
CA ILE A 226 -7.91 3.26 35.79
C ILE A 226 -7.99 2.95 34.29
N GLU A 227 -7.69 1.72 33.86
CA GLU A 227 -7.60 1.36 32.43
C GLU A 227 -8.96 1.32 31.68
N GLY A 228 -10.06 0.98 32.36
CA GLY A 228 -11.37 0.80 31.72
C GLY A 228 -12.55 1.46 32.44
N GLU A 229 -13.62 1.71 31.69
CA GLU A 229 -14.80 2.46 32.15
C GLU A 229 -15.61 1.70 33.22
N LYS A 230 -15.79 0.37 33.08
CA LYS A 230 -16.42 -0.47 34.11
C LYS A 230 -15.69 -0.35 35.45
N CYS A 231 -14.36 -0.35 35.39
CA CYS A 231 -13.48 -0.34 36.54
C CYS A 231 -13.48 1.05 37.20
N ALA A 232 -13.52 2.10 36.38
CA ALA A 232 -13.72 3.48 36.83
C ALA A 232 -15.07 3.68 37.54
N ASP A 233 -16.17 3.10 37.04
CA ASP A 233 -17.48 3.13 37.71
C ASP A 233 -17.48 2.38 39.04
N ALA A 234 -16.83 1.22 39.10
CA ALA A 234 -16.70 0.46 40.34
C ALA A 234 -15.93 1.27 41.40
N GLY A 235 -14.84 1.92 41.01
CA GLY A 235 -14.10 2.86 41.85
C GLY A 235 -14.95 4.06 42.26
N HIS A 236 -15.70 4.66 41.32
CA HIS A 236 -16.60 5.78 41.59
C HIS A 236 -17.67 5.41 42.63
N GLY A 237 -18.29 4.24 42.49
CA GLY A 237 -19.34 3.77 43.40
C GLY A 237 -18.91 3.72 44.87
N LEU A 238 -17.63 3.46 45.13
CA LEU A 238 -17.09 3.34 46.49
C LEU A 238 -16.28 4.56 46.96
N LEU A 239 -15.60 5.26 46.04
CA LEU A 239 -14.54 6.22 46.40
C LEU A 239 -14.82 7.66 45.95
N LYS A 240 -15.95 7.96 45.30
CA LYS A 240 -16.27 9.31 44.76
C LYS A 240 -16.17 10.46 45.76
N ASP A 241 -16.43 10.20 47.04
CA ASP A 241 -16.37 11.23 48.09
C ASP A 241 -14.92 11.62 48.41
N TRP A 242 -13.96 10.75 48.08
CA TRP A 242 -12.54 10.91 48.40
C TRP A 242 -11.67 11.21 47.17
N ILE A 243 -11.89 10.55 46.03
CA ILE A 243 -10.98 10.56 44.87
C ILE A 243 -11.76 10.67 43.55
N ASN A 244 -11.23 11.42 42.59
CA ASN A 244 -11.77 11.52 41.23
C ASN A 244 -11.37 10.29 40.42
N ASN A 245 -12.35 9.48 40.01
CA ASN A 245 -12.10 8.27 39.23
C ASN A 245 -12.17 8.62 37.75
N VAL A 246 -11.09 8.35 37.01
CA VAL A 246 -10.99 8.70 35.59
C VAL A 246 -10.41 7.55 34.76
N THR A 247 -10.79 7.50 33.49
CA THR A 247 -10.21 6.57 32.51
C THR A 247 -10.23 7.19 31.10
N TRP A 248 -9.73 6.47 30.09
CA TRP A 248 -9.66 6.93 28.72
C TRP A 248 -10.37 5.97 27.75
N SER A 249 -10.85 6.51 26.64
CA SER A 249 -11.59 5.72 25.65
C SER A 249 -10.68 4.87 24.75
N GLY A 250 -10.85 3.55 24.81
CA GLY A 250 -10.26 2.59 23.85
C GLY A 250 -9.10 1.72 24.39
N GLY A 251 -8.91 1.65 25.71
CA GLY A 251 -7.98 0.73 26.39
C GLY A 251 -6.50 0.94 26.03
N THR A 252 -5.66 -0.06 26.33
CA THR A 252 -4.19 -0.01 26.12
C THR A 252 -3.73 0.49 24.75
N ASN A 253 -4.47 0.24 23.67
CA ASN A 253 -4.11 0.67 22.30
C ASN A 253 -4.43 2.14 22.00
N ALA A 254 -5.09 2.86 22.91
CA ALA A 254 -5.55 4.23 22.72
C ALA A 254 -4.86 5.27 23.61
N VAL A 255 -3.87 4.87 24.41
CA VAL A 255 -3.16 5.77 25.36
C VAL A 255 -2.58 6.99 24.64
N ASP A 256 -1.97 6.82 23.47
CA ASP A 256 -1.37 7.91 22.68
C ASP A 256 -2.41 8.84 22.02
N LYS A 257 -3.69 8.48 22.06
CA LYS A 257 -4.79 9.21 21.40
C LYS A 257 -5.61 10.04 22.39
N THR A 258 -5.35 9.91 23.67
CA THR A 258 -6.10 10.54 24.76
C THR A 258 -5.59 11.94 25.05
N ASP A 259 -6.51 12.84 25.40
CA ASP A 259 -6.17 14.14 25.97
C ASP A 259 -5.73 13.99 27.43
N TRP A 260 -4.42 14.04 27.65
CA TRP A 260 -3.81 13.95 28.98
C TRP A 260 -3.66 15.31 29.67
N LEU A 261 -3.99 16.41 28.98
CA LEU A 261 -3.81 17.76 29.51
C LEU A 261 -4.61 18.01 30.80
N PRO A 262 -5.88 17.56 30.97
CA PRO A 262 -6.61 17.74 32.22
C PRO A 262 -5.91 17.13 33.43
N LEU A 263 -5.26 15.97 33.25
CA LEU A 263 -4.48 15.34 34.32
C LEU A 263 -3.15 16.04 34.56
N ALA A 264 -2.49 16.53 33.51
CA ALA A 264 -1.26 17.30 33.70
C ALA A 264 -1.49 18.62 34.46
N MET A 265 -2.70 19.20 34.34
CA MET A 265 -3.09 20.42 35.02
C MET A 265 -3.54 20.22 36.48
N THR A 266 -3.76 18.98 36.93
CA THR A 266 -4.09 18.74 38.34
C THR A 266 -2.89 19.05 39.23
N LYS A 267 -3.18 19.64 40.39
CA LYS A 267 -2.18 19.86 41.46
C LYS A 267 -2.16 18.72 42.47
N GLN A 268 -3.11 17.80 42.38
CA GLN A 268 -3.26 16.68 43.29
C GLN A 268 -2.47 15.46 42.80
N THR A 269 -2.23 14.51 43.70
CA THR A 269 -1.58 13.25 43.36
C THR A 269 -2.47 12.43 42.41
N ILE A 270 -1.85 11.87 41.37
CA ILE A 270 -2.46 10.91 40.46
C ILE A 270 -2.00 9.51 40.89
N TYR A 271 -2.95 8.68 41.30
CA TYR A 271 -2.78 7.28 41.58
C TYR A 271 -3.20 6.47 40.35
N ALA A 272 -2.29 5.70 39.76
CA ALA A 272 -2.57 4.83 38.63
C ALA A 272 -2.77 3.40 39.12
N PHE A 273 -3.92 2.81 38.78
CA PHE A 273 -4.29 1.45 39.12
C PHE A 273 -4.30 0.60 37.83
N PRO A 274 -3.20 -0.08 37.50
CA PRO A 274 -3.12 -0.93 36.31
C PRO A 274 -3.92 -2.23 36.50
N ASP A 275 -4.41 -2.80 35.41
CA ASP A 275 -4.93 -4.17 35.40
C ASP A 275 -3.79 -5.16 35.72
N CYS A 276 -4.07 -6.15 36.56
CA CYS A 276 -3.14 -7.21 36.92
C CYS A 276 -3.15 -8.30 35.84
N ASP A 277 -2.32 -8.11 34.82
CA ASP A 277 -2.18 -9.06 33.73
C ASP A 277 -1.22 -10.22 34.06
N ALA A 278 -1.48 -11.37 33.43
CA ALA A 278 -0.66 -12.56 33.54
C ALA A 278 -0.20 -13.03 32.15
N LYS A 279 0.24 -12.10 31.29
CA LYS A 279 0.74 -12.45 29.95
C LYS A 279 2.11 -13.10 30.04
N ARG A 280 2.35 -14.09 29.18
CA ARG A 280 3.63 -14.81 29.06
C ARG A 280 4.41 -14.37 27.82
N GLN A 281 5.71 -14.63 27.84
CA GLN A 281 6.55 -14.45 26.65
C GLN A 281 5.99 -15.24 25.47
N LYS A 282 5.91 -14.61 24.31
CA LYS A 282 5.44 -15.27 23.09
C LYS A 282 6.44 -16.34 22.66
N LEU A 283 5.92 -17.45 22.16
CA LEU A 283 6.74 -18.48 21.51
C LEU A 283 7.44 -17.91 20.28
N SER A 284 8.73 -18.20 20.15
CA SER A 284 9.47 -18.01 18.91
C SER A 284 8.96 -18.95 17.81
N LYS A 285 9.32 -18.66 16.56
CA LYS A 285 8.93 -19.48 15.41
C LYS A 285 9.42 -20.93 15.58
N GLN A 286 10.66 -21.12 16.01
CA GLN A 286 11.26 -22.42 16.28
C GLN A 286 10.56 -23.18 17.43
N GLU A 287 10.16 -22.48 18.50
CA GLU A 287 9.44 -23.11 19.62
C GLU A 287 8.01 -23.52 19.24
N LYS A 288 7.33 -22.76 18.36
CA LYS A 288 6.02 -23.15 17.82
C LYS A 288 6.13 -24.39 16.93
N GLU A 289 7.15 -24.44 16.08
CA GLU A 289 7.43 -25.60 15.19
C GLU A 289 7.82 -26.84 16.00
N ALA A 290 8.48 -26.67 17.15
CA ALA A 290 8.81 -27.73 18.08
C ALA A 290 7.64 -28.13 19.04
N GLY A 291 6.45 -27.54 18.88
CA GLY A 291 5.28 -27.87 19.70
C GLY A 291 5.40 -27.49 21.18
N VAL A 292 6.23 -26.49 21.52
CA VAL A 292 6.40 -26.04 22.90
C VAL A 292 5.08 -25.44 23.42
N ASP A 293 4.62 -25.92 24.58
CA ASP A 293 3.42 -25.42 25.24
C ASP A 293 3.57 -23.92 25.60
N PRO A 294 2.70 -23.03 25.09
CA PRO A 294 2.70 -21.61 25.47
C PRO A 294 2.62 -21.35 26.98
N ALA A 295 1.97 -22.23 27.76
CA ALA A 295 1.86 -22.11 29.20
C ALA A 295 3.20 -22.34 29.93
N SER A 296 4.16 -23.02 29.28
CA SER A 296 5.50 -23.26 29.83
C SER A 296 6.40 -22.01 29.79
N LYS A 297 6.05 -20.99 28.99
CA LYS A 297 6.84 -19.76 28.89
C LYS A 297 6.72 -18.93 30.18
N PRO A 298 7.79 -18.26 30.61
CA PRO A 298 7.71 -17.40 31.79
C PRO A 298 6.74 -16.24 31.56
N PHE A 299 6.12 -15.76 32.64
CA PHE A 299 5.35 -14.52 32.62
C PHE A 299 6.24 -13.35 32.18
N LEU A 300 5.65 -12.38 31.49
CA LEU A 300 6.32 -11.12 31.22
C LEU A 300 6.62 -10.41 32.55
N PRO A 301 7.75 -9.69 32.64
CA PRO A 301 8.02 -8.80 33.76
C PRO A 301 6.84 -7.83 34.01
N GLU A 302 6.64 -7.41 35.26
CA GLU A 302 5.51 -6.55 35.66
C GLU A 302 5.42 -5.25 34.83
N ASN A 303 6.55 -4.64 34.49
CA ASN A 303 6.63 -3.43 33.67
C ASN A 303 6.37 -3.65 32.16
N GLU A 304 6.37 -4.91 31.70
CA GLU A 304 6.05 -5.32 30.33
C GLU A 304 4.63 -5.87 30.19
N GLN A 305 3.94 -6.08 31.31
CA GLN A 305 2.51 -6.41 31.31
C GLN A 305 1.70 -5.27 30.67
N PRO A 306 0.69 -5.57 29.84
CA PRO A 306 -0.08 -4.57 29.10
C PRO A 306 -0.59 -3.39 29.95
N GLY A 307 -1.24 -3.65 31.08
CA GLY A 307 -1.84 -2.62 31.92
C GLY A 307 -0.81 -1.72 32.59
N THR A 308 0.25 -2.29 33.16
CA THR A 308 1.38 -1.52 33.69
C THR A 308 2.04 -0.67 32.61
N LYS A 309 2.24 -1.23 31.41
CA LYS A 309 2.83 -0.51 30.28
C LYS A 309 1.95 0.65 29.82
N ALA A 310 0.62 0.48 29.80
CA ALA A 310 -0.32 1.55 29.48
C ALA A 310 -0.22 2.70 30.49
N MET A 311 -0.20 2.40 31.79
CA MET A 311 -0.05 3.41 32.85
C MET A 311 1.30 4.12 32.83
N LEU A 312 2.40 3.40 32.56
CA LEU A 312 3.72 4.00 32.36
C LEU A 312 3.76 4.90 31.12
N ARG A 313 3.04 4.54 30.05
CA ARG A 313 2.92 5.38 28.86
C ARG A 313 2.07 6.63 29.14
N ALA A 314 0.96 6.51 29.85
CA ALA A 314 0.16 7.65 30.30
C ALA A 314 1.00 8.60 31.18
N TYR A 315 1.76 8.08 32.14
CA TYR A 315 2.70 8.87 32.94
C TYR A 315 3.70 9.63 32.06
N ALA A 316 4.30 8.98 31.07
CA ALA A 316 5.26 9.62 30.17
C ALA A 316 4.62 10.78 29.38
N LEU A 317 3.37 10.64 28.94
CA LEU A 317 2.63 11.69 28.22
C LEU A 317 2.23 12.84 29.14
N ILE A 318 1.70 12.55 30.34
CA ILE A 318 1.33 13.57 31.34
C ILE A 318 2.58 14.36 31.76
N LYS A 319 3.71 13.70 31.97
CA LYS A 319 4.98 14.31 32.36
C LYS A 319 5.54 15.27 31.31
N GLN A 320 5.26 15.05 30.02
CA GLN A 320 5.65 15.99 28.96
C GLN A 320 4.98 17.36 29.14
N HIS A 321 3.74 17.38 29.63
CA HIS A 321 3.00 18.61 29.91
C HIS A 321 3.32 19.19 31.30
N ASN A 322 3.51 18.33 32.31
CA ASN A 322 3.89 18.73 33.66
C ASN A 322 5.03 17.86 34.22
N PRO A 323 6.30 18.31 34.14
CA PRO A 323 7.44 17.55 34.63
C PRO A 323 7.42 17.26 36.14
N ASN A 324 6.66 18.04 36.92
CA ASN A 324 6.56 17.96 38.38
C ASN A 324 5.31 17.22 38.86
N VAL A 325 4.59 16.53 37.96
CA VAL A 325 3.39 15.77 38.33
C VAL A 325 3.71 14.71 39.41
N ASP A 326 2.93 14.68 40.50
CA ASP A 326 3.00 13.60 41.50
C ASP A 326 2.16 12.42 41.00
N PHE A 327 2.83 11.46 40.37
CA PHE A 327 2.22 10.27 39.79
C PHE A 327 2.74 9.01 40.49
N ARG A 328 1.83 8.22 41.04
CA ARG A 328 2.12 7.03 41.85
C ARG A 328 1.40 5.81 41.31
N MET A 329 2.08 4.67 41.29
CA MET A 329 1.54 3.40 40.84
C MET A 329 1.06 2.58 42.03
N VAL A 330 -0.21 2.19 42.03
CA VAL A 330 -0.78 1.25 43.01
C VAL A 330 -0.05 -0.08 42.88
N GLN A 331 0.30 -0.68 44.02
CA GLN A 331 0.96 -1.98 44.04
C GLN A 331 -0.09 -3.07 43.82
N ILE A 332 0.00 -3.77 42.70
CA ILE A 332 -0.85 -4.92 42.37
C ILE A 332 -0.11 -6.24 42.64
N PRO A 333 -0.81 -7.38 42.78
CA PRO A 333 -0.17 -8.69 42.90
C PRO A 333 0.77 -9.01 41.73
N ALA A 334 1.77 -9.86 41.95
CA ALA A 334 2.72 -10.25 40.91
C ALA A 334 2.06 -11.05 39.77
N PRO A 335 2.55 -10.94 38.51
CA PRO A 335 1.96 -11.65 37.37
C PRO A 335 1.76 -13.15 37.63
N GLY A 336 0.53 -13.62 37.41
CA GLY A 336 0.12 -15.01 37.64
C GLY A 336 -0.35 -15.34 39.06
N SER A 337 -0.30 -14.38 39.99
CA SER A 337 -0.88 -14.55 41.34
C SER A 337 -2.39 -14.39 41.34
N MET A 338 -2.91 -13.60 40.39
CA MET A 338 -4.33 -13.39 40.14
C MET A 338 -4.68 -13.83 38.71
N PRO A 339 -5.97 -14.05 38.41
CA PRO A 339 -6.43 -14.23 37.04
C PRO A 339 -5.99 -13.08 36.12
N ASP A 340 -5.75 -13.40 34.85
CA ASP A 340 -5.33 -12.42 33.85
C ASP A 340 -6.38 -11.33 33.66
N GLY A 341 -5.97 -10.07 33.84
CA GLY A 341 -6.83 -8.91 33.74
C GLY A 341 -7.61 -8.60 35.02
N TRP A 342 -7.18 -9.12 36.18
CA TRP A 342 -7.77 -8.80 37.48
C TRP A 342 -7.65 -7.29 37.75
N ASP A 343 -8.76 -6.65 38.05
CA ASP A 343 -8.84 -5.19 38.20
C ASP A 343 -9.48 -4.75 39.54
N ILE A 344 -9.62 -3.44 39.74
CA ILE A 344 -10.27 -2.89 40.94
C ILE A 344 -11.73 -3.34 41.10
N ALA A 345 -12.46 -3.58 40.01
CA ALA A 345 -13.84 -4.08 40.09
C ALA A 345 -13.87 -5.54 40.55
N ASP A 346 -12.89 -6.36 40.13
CA ASP A 346 -12.74 -7.73 40.61
C ASP A 346 -12.38 -7.76 42.10
N ALA A 347 -11.46 -6.89 42.55
CA ALA A 347 -11.13 -6.74 43.97
C ALA A 347 -12.36 -6.44 44.84
N ILE A 348 -13.22 -5.54 44.36
CA ILE A 348 -14.49 -5.18 45.02
C ILE A 348 -15.45 -6.37 45.03
N GLN A 349 -15.58 -7.06 43.90
CA GLN A 349 -16.48 -8.20 43.75
C GLN A 349 -16.05 -9.39 44.63
N GLU A 350 -14.74 -9.56 44.85
CA GLU A 350 -14.15 -10.55 45.76
C GLU A 350 -14.30 -10.18 47.25
N GLY A 351 -14.93 -9.05 47.56
CA GLY A 351 -15.33 -8.66 48.91
C GLY A 351 -14.33 -7.77 49.65
N MET A 352 -13.36 -7.18 48.96
CA MET A 352 -12.43 -6.22 49.55
C MET A 352 -13.18 -4.98 50.06
N SER A 353 -12.96 -4.62 51.32
CA SER A 353 -13.58 -3.46 51.95
C SER A 353 -13.10 -2.14 51.35
N VAL A 354 -13.91 -1.10 51.49
CA VAL A 354 -13.56 0.26 51.03
C VAL A 354 -12.26 0.73 51.68
N GLU A 355 -12.06 0.41 52.96
CA GLU A 355 -10.84 0.74 53.71
C GLU A 355 -9.60 0.05 53.12
N GLU A 356 -9.70 -1.24 52.76
CA GLU A 356 -8.58 -1.98 52.16
C GLU A 356 -8.17 -1.41 50.80
N ILE A 357 -9.14 -1.07 49.94
CA ILE A 357 -8.88 -0.44 48.64
C ILE A 357 -8.23 0.94 48.83
N LYS A 358 -8.71 1.73 49.79
CA LYS A 358 -8.08 3.02 50.14
C LYS A 358 -6.64 2.83 50.60
N GLN A 359 -6.36 1.82 51.41
CA GLN A 359 -4.99 1.52 51.84
C GLN A 359 -4.11 1.10 50.66
N MET A 360 -4.61 0.29 49.72
CA MET A 360 -3.86 -0.05 48.50
C MET A 360 -3.46 1.20 47.70
N ILE A 361 -4.41 2.13 47.52
CA ILE A 361 -4.18 3.39 46.80
C ILE A 361 -3.17 4.27 47.55
N LEU A 362 -3.33 4.43 48.87
CA LEU A 362 -2.42 5.24 49.70
C LEU A 362 -0.99 4.67 49.76
N ASN A 363 -0.85 3.35 49.61
CA ASN A 363 0.45 2.65 49.55
C ASN A 363 1.10 2.71 48.15
N ALA A 364 0.51 3.41 47.19
CA ALA A 364 1.07 3.57 45.85
C ALA A 364 2.45 4.25 45.90
N LYS A 365 3.37 3.73 45.07
CA LYS A 365 4.75 4.20 45.03
C LYS A 365 4.95 5.21 43.90
N PRO A 366 5.76 6.27 44.10
CA PRO A 366 6.20 7.12 43.00
C PRO A 366 6.88 6.29 41.90
N VAL A 367 6.50 6.52 40.64
CA VAL A 367 7.04 5.76 39.49
C VAL A 367 8.57 5.87 39.41
N GLY A 368 9.14 7.01 39.82
CA GLY A 368 10.59 7.22 39.89
C GLY A 368 11.33 6.30 40.86
N ILE A 369 10.66 5.79 41.91
CA ILE A 369 11.22 4.84 42.89
C ILE A 369 11.11 3.41 42.36
N MET A 370 10.01 3.03 41.70
CA MET A 370 9.86 1.68 41.13
C MET A 370 10.89 1.39 40.02
N LEU A 371 11.18 2.38 39.16
CA LEU A 371 12.24 2.29 38.15
C LEU A 371 13.67 2.25 38.76
N ALA A 372 13.81 2.59 40.04
CA ALA A 372 15.07 2.54 40.78
C ALA A 372 15.22 1.22 41.59
N ASP A 373 14.13 0.72 42.17
CA ASP A 373 14.08 -0.55 42.93
C ASP A 373 14.36 -1.77 42.03
N GLU A 374 13.89 -1.78 40.76
CA GLU A 374 14.18 -2.86 39.78
C GLU A 374 15.67 -2.95 39.40
N LYS A 375 16.41 -1.83 39.46
CA LYS A 375 17.86 -1.85 39.24
C LYS A 375 18.62 -2.51 40.40
N SER A 376 17.98 -2.73 41.55
CA SER A 376 18.58 -3.37 42.72
C SER A 376 18.38 -4.90 42.76
N ALA A 377 17.34 -5.43 42.09
CA ALA A 377 16.93 -6.84 42.22
C ALA A 377 17.61 -7.83 41.25
N SER A 378 18.51 -7.38 40.35
CA SER A 378 19.06 -8.24 39.29
C SER A 378 20.60 -8.21 39.12
N LYS A 379 21.38 -8.09 40.21
CA LYS A 379 22.84 -8.34 40.14
C LYS A 379 23.42 -9.08 41.35
N PRO A 380 24.26 -10.11 41.15
CA PRO A 380 25.10 -10.67 42.23
C PRO A 380 26.18 -9.65 42.64
N PRO A 381 26.74 -9.76 43.86
CA PRO A 381 27.40 -8.64 44.50
C PRO A 381 28.73 -8.32 43.82
N ARG A 382 28.90 -7.06 43.41
CA ARG A 382 30.20 -6.48 43.11
C ARG A 382 30.43 -5.26 44.00
N ILE A 383 31.35 -5.49 44.93
CA ILE A 383 32.36 -4.60 45.51
C ILE A 383 32.08 -3.10 45.32
N ALA A 384 31.91 -2.43 46.46
CA ALA A 384 31.76 -1.00 46.59
C ALA A 384 32.86 -0.25 45.85
N GLU A 385 32.50 0.63 44.92
CA GLU A 385 33.43 1.62 44.40
C GLU A 385 32.75 2.96 44.06
N THR A 386 33.14 3.96 44.85
CA THR A 386 33.66 5.27 44.43
C THR A 386 32.83 6.20 43.54
N ARG A 387 32.76 7.46 44.00
CA ARG A 387 32.48 8.70 43.26
C ARG A 387 32.62 8.54 41.74
N ARG A 388 31.50 8.72 41.02
CA ARG A 388 31.44 8.74 39.54
C ARG A 388 32.51 9.68 38.98
N LYS A 389 33.61 9.12 38.48
CA LYS A 389 34.51 9.79 37.54
C LYS A 389 33.72 10.09 36.27
N LYS A 390 33.96 11.25 35.65
CA LYS A 390 33.47 11.56 34.29
C LYS A 390 33.81 10.38 33.36
N PRO A 391 32.92 10.00 32.42
CA PRO A 391 33.22 8.92 31.49
C PRO A 391 34.55 9.20 30.79
N THR A 392 35.52 8.31 30.98
CA THR A 392 36.80 8.34 30.27
C THR A 392 36.50 8.02 28.81
N GLY A 393 36.74 8.99 27.92
CA GLY A 393 36.67 8.77 26.49
C GLY A 393 37.65 7.71 26.01
N PRO A 394 37.59 7.31 24.74
CA PRO A 394 38.63 6.47 24.15
C PRO A 394 40.00 7.20 24.24
N PRO A 395 41.13 6.49 24.03
CA PRO A 395 42.46 7.11 23.96
C PRO A 395 42.43 8.38 23.10
N GLU A 396 43.17 9.43 23.46
CA GLU A 396 43.12 10.72 22.75
C GLU A 396 43.34 10.57 21.24
N GLU A 397 44.16 9.60 20.84
CA GLU A 397 44.44 9.24 19.45
C GLU A 397 43.20 8.73 18.68
N GLU A 398 42.23 8.12 19.37
CA GLU A 398 40.99 7.56 18.80
C GLU A 398 39.77 8.48 18.92
N GLN A 399 39.83 9.49 19.80
CA GLN A 399 38.71 10.41 20.05
C GLN A 399 38.26 11.14 18.78
N ARG A 400 39.23 11.60 17.97
CA ARG A 400 38.95 12.29 16.71
C ARG A 400 38.25 11.37 15.72
N THR A 401 38.68 10.11 15.64
CA THR A 401 38.09 9.08 14.79
C THR A 401 36.62 8.84 15.15
N VAL A 402 36.29 8.72 16.44
CA VAL A 402 34.89 8.51 16.87
C VAL A 402 34.03 9.75 16.65
N LEU A 403 34.57 10.96 16.85
CA LEU A 403 33.84 12.21 16.62
C LEU A 403 33.53 12.45 15.14
N ASP A 404 34.47 12.11 14.26
CA ASP A 404 34.33 12.34 12.81
C ASP A 404 33.52 11.24 12.11
N ARG A 405 33.52 10.01 12.65
CA ARG A 405 32.86 8.83 12.07
C ARG A 405 31.35 8.75 12.31
N PHE A 406 30.86 9.17 13.47
CA PHE A 406 29.46 8.97 13.84
C PHE A 406 28.67 10.26 13.80
N ALA A 407 27.43 10.19 13.34
CA ALA A 407 26.48 11.30 13.40
C ALA A 407 25.16 10.84 14.02
N LEU A 408 24.74 11.50 15.09
CA LEU A 408 23.43 11.26 15.70
C LEU A 408 22.33 11.83 14.79
N ILE A 409 21.28 11.05 14.53
CA ILE A 409 20.13 11.54 13.76
C ILE A 409 19.13 12.16 14.75
N TYR A 410 18.94 13.48 14.64
CA TYR A 410 18.09 14.28 15.50
C TYR A 410 16.67 13.71 15.61
N SER A 411 16.11 13.76 16.82
CA SER A 411 14.79 13.21 17.16
C SER A 411 14.65 11.68 17.02
N THR A 412 15.78 10.95 16.92
CA THR A 412 15.79 9.48 16.86
C THR A 412 16.80 8.90 17.86
N GLU A 413 16.67 7.60 18.14
CA GLU A 413 17.68 6.82 18.88
C GLU A 413 18.71 6.16 17.96
N THR A 414 18.93 6.74 16.78
CA THR A 414 19.77 6.15 15.73
C THR A 414 20.96 7.02 15.39
N VAL A 415 22.07 6.35 15.08
CA VAL A 415 23.34 6.90 14.66
C VAL A 415 23.63 6.41 13.26
N TYR A 416 24.12 7.31 12.43
CA TYR A 416 24.73 6.96 11.15
C TYR A 416 26.24 6.77 11.34
N ASP A 417 26.73 5.60 10.96
CA ASP A 417 28.16 5.29 10.84
C ASP A 417 28.63 5.65 9.43
N ILE A 418 29.49 6.67 9.34
CA ILE A 418 29.98 7.20 8.07
C ILE A 418 30.87 6.17 7.38
N ASP A 419 31.65 5.38 8.11
CA ASP A 419 32.60 4.44 7.52
C ASP A 419 31.88 3.23 6.91
N THR A 420 30.92 2.67 7.64
CA THR A 420 30.16 1.49 7.19
C THR A 420 28.93 1.84 6.36
N ALA A 421 28.54 3.12 6.33
CA ALA A 421 27.31 3.62 5.71
C ALA A 421 26.03 2.99 6.27
N LEU A 422 26.03 2.66 7.57
CA LEU A 422 24.91 2.01 8.25
C LEU A 422 24.20 2.96 9.23
N VAL A 423 22.87 2.91 9.22
CA VAL A 423 22.05 3.47 10.30
C VAL A 423 21.86 2.37 11.34
N MET A 424 22.23 2.64 12.59
CA MET A 424 22.07 1.69 13.71
C MET A 424 21.52 2.37 14.95
N SER A 425 20.96 1.61 15.89
CA SER A 425 20.54 2.17 17.18
C SER A 425 21.76 2.52 18.05
N VAL A 426 21.59 3.49 18.94
CA VAL A 426 22.61 3.81 19.97
C VAL A 426 22.93 2.57 20.83
N ALA A 427 21.96 1.68 21.06
CA ALA A 427 22.18 0.42 21.76
C ALA A 427 23.13 -0.50 20.99
N ALA A 428 22.97 -0.64 19.67
CA ALA A 428 23.89 -1.40 18.83
C ALA A 428 25.30 -0.78 18.81
N MET A 429 25.40 0.55 18.73
CA MET A 429 26.68 1.27 18.81
C MET A 429 27.41 1.00 20.15
N ARG A 430 26.66 0.92 21.26
CA ARG A 430 27.22 0.57 22.58
C ARG A 430 27.76 -0.86 22.63
N LEU A 431 27.13 -1.80 21.91
CA LEU A 431 27.65 -3.16 21.77
C LEU A 431 28.95 -3.18 20.96
N ALA A 432 29.07 -2.32 19.95
CA ALA A 432 30.24 -2.27 19.08
C ALA A 432 31.46 -1.56 19.72
N LEU A 433 31.27 -0.39 20.34
CA LEU A 433 32.36 0.47 20.84
C LEU A 433 32.49 0.47 22.36
N GLY A 434 31.59 -0.24 23.06
CA GLY A 434 31.52 -0.22 24.51
C GLY A 434 30.78 1.01 25.06
N LYS A 435 30.08 0.79 26.17
CA LYS A 435 29.21 1.79 26.81
C LYS A 435 29.94 3.09 27.15
N SER A 436 31.15 3.02 27.72
CA SER A 436 31.90 4.19 28.18
C SER A 436 32.27 5.14 27.04
N CYS A 437 32.70 4.59 25.89
CA CYS A 437 33.04 5.37 24.70
C CYS A 437 31.82 6.07 24.12
N VAL A 438 30.70 5.36 23.98
CA VAL A 438 29.47 5.94 23.41
C VAL A 438 28.86 6.98 24.35
N ASP A 439 28.84 6.73 25.67
CA ASP A 439 28.33 7.69 26.64
C ASP A 439 29.21 8.96 26.69
N TRP A 440 30.54 8.83 26.53
CA TRP A 440 31.45 9.96 26.33
C TRP A 440 31.11 10.74 25.05
N TRP A 441 30.98 10.05 23.91
CA TRP A 441 30.66 10.68 22.62
C TRP A 441 29.31 11.40 22.64
N LEU A 442 28.28 10.80 23.25
CA LEU A 442 26.95 11.40 23.40
C LEU A 442 26.99 12.73 24.19
N GLN A 443 27.87 12.82 25.19
CA GLN A 443 28.05 14.00 26.04
C GLN A 443 29.04 15.02 25.46
N HIS A 444 29.76 14.68 24.39
CA HIS A 444 30.80 15.52 23.83
C HIS A 444 30.20 16.71 23.04
N GLU A 445 30.70 17.92 23.27
CA GLU A 445 30.20 19.16 22.65
C GLU A 445 30.37 19.19 21.12
N LYS A 446 31.44 18.58 20.61
CA LYS A 446 31.73 18.48 19.17
C LYS A 446 31.06 17.28 18.49
N ARG A 447 30.18 16.55 19.20
CA ARG A 447 29.47 15.40 18.61
C ARG A 447 28.66 15.85 17.40
N ARG A 448 28.85 15.19 16.26
CA ARG A 448 28.07 15.48 15.06
C ARG A 448 26.61 15.05 15.27
N MET A 449 25.69 15.94 14.93
CA MET A 449 24.25 15.66 14.89
C MET A 449 23.68 16.22 13.60
N ILE A 450 22.88 15.41 12.91
CA ILE A 450 22.22 15.78 11.66
C ILE A 450 20.71 15.60 11.80
N LYS A 451 19.94 16.38 11.06
CA LYS A 451 18.50 16.16 10.91
C LYS A 451 18.22 14.95 10.00
N PRO A 452 17.05 14.30 10.08
CA PRO A 452 16.71 13.19 9.19
C PRO A 452 16.83 13.52 7.68
N ASP A 453 16.48 14.74 7.28
CA ASP A 453 16.58 15.24 5.90
C ASP A 453 18.01 15.59 5.46
N GLN A 454 18.97 15.55 6.39
CA GLN A 454 20.38 15.81 6.12
C GLN A 454 21.19 14.53 5.86
N LEU A 455 20.58 13.35 5.98
CA LEU A 455 21.15 12.10 5.49
C LEU A 455 20.64 11.86 4.06
N VAL A 456 21.44 12.22 3.07
CA VAL A 456 20.98 12.33 1.67
C VAL A 456 21.70 11.35 0.76
N PHE A 457 20.99 10.73 -0.16
CA PHE A 457 21.61 10.08 -1.30
C PHE A 457 21.67 11.09 -2.45
N ASP A 458 22.86 11.65 -2.71
CA ASP A 458 23.07 12.63 -3.77
C ASP A 458 24.32 12.28 -4.62
N PRO A 459 24.15 11.44 -5.65
CA PRO A 459 25.24 11.03 -6.52
C PRO A 459 25.90 12.18 -7.30
N THR A 460 25.26 13.35 -7.36
CA THR A 460 25.82 14.53 -8.05
C THR A 460 26.97 15.19 -7.28
N GLY A 461 27.13 14.85 -6.00
CA GLY A 461 28.14 15.45 -5.11
C GLY A 461 27.84 16.89 -4.70
N LYS A 462 26.64 17.42 -4.99
CA LYS A 462 26.26 18.82 -4.74
C LYS A 462 25.57 19.07 -3.40
N CYS A 463 25.53 18.07 -2.52
CA CYS A 463 24.92 18.18 -1.21
C CYS A 463 25.63 19.26 -0.36
N LYS A 464 24.88 20.20 0.22
CA LYS A 464 25.43 21.27 1.06
C LYS A 464 25.60 20.78 2.50
N LEU A 465 26.70 21.19 3.14
CA LEU A 465 26.88 21.01 4.58
C LEU A 465 25.70 21.63 5.35
N PRO A 466 25.21 21.01 6.44
CA PRO A 466 25.85 19.92 7.19
C PRO A 466 25.49 18.49 6.74
N ALA A 467 24.87 18.32 5.56
CA ALA A 467 24.40 17.02 5.07
C ALA A 467 25.53 15.97 4.98
N ILE A 468 25.15 14.71 5.17
CA ILE A 468 25.99 13.53 4.96
C ILE A 468 25.48 12.82 3.71
N ASN A 469 26.36 12.65 2.73
CA ASN A 469 26.04 11.95 1.50
C ASN A 469 26.21 10.44 1.69
N LEU A 470 25.19 9.67 1.30
CA LEU A 470 25.20 8.21 1.25
C LEU A 470 25.98 7.69 0.03
N PHE A 471 26.17 8.52 -0.99
CA PHE A 471 26.98 8.18 -2.16
C PHE A 471 28.48 8.34 -1.88
N ARG A 472 29.28 7.33 -2.23
CA ARG A 472 30.73 7.23 -1.97
C ARG A 472 31.58 7.17 -3.25
N GLY A 473 30.96 7.34 -4.42
CA GLY A 473 31.62 7.12 -5.71
C GLY A 473 31.42 5.69 -6.21
N ILE A 474 31.61 5.48 -7.51
CA ILE A 474 31.67 4.14 -8.11
C ILE A 474 33.04 3.53 -7.77
N GLU A 475 33.04 2.30 -7.24
CA GLU A 475 34.27 1.60 -6.84
C GLU A 475 35.06 1.05 -8.02
N MET A 476 34.35 0.64 -9.08
CA MET A 476 34.98 0.09 -10.28
C MET A 476 35.83 1.17 -10.98
N VAL A 477 37.07 0.82 -11.31
CA VAL A 477 37.99 1.70 -12.03
C VAL A 477 37.96 1.34 -13.52
N PRO A 478 37.55 2.26 -14.41
CA PRO A 478 37.52 2.02 -15.85
C PRO A 478 38.95 1.87 -16.41
N LYS A 479 39.16 0.90 -17.30
CA LYS A 479 40.47 0.64 -17.93
C LYS A 479 40.29 0.26 -19.40
N PRO A 480 41.16 0.68 -20.33
CA PRO A 480 41.13 0.16 -21.69
C PRO A 480 41.34 -1.37 -21.71
N GLY A 481 40.65 -2.07 -22.61
CA GLY A 481 40.74 -3.52 -22.76
C GLY A 481 39.78 -4.03 -23.84
N ASP A 482 39.67 -5.35 -23.97
CA ASP A 482 38.72 -5.98 -24.90
C ASP A 482 37.35 -6.19 -24.22
N PHE A 483 36.31 -5.73 -24.90
CA PHE A 483 34.90 -5.90 -24.51
C PHE A 483 34.04 -6.36 -25.70
N GLY A 484 34.67 -6.84 -26.78
CA GLY A 484 34.01 -7.20 -28.03
C GLY A 484 32.90 -8.23 -27.85
N ALA A 485 33.14 -9.26 -27.03
CA ALA A 485 32.13 -10.28 -26.73
C ALA A 485 30.90 -9.69 -26.00
N ILE A 486 31.08 -8.70 -25.12
CA ILE A 486 29.98 -8.01 -24.42
C ILE A 486 29.13 -7.21 -25.41
N MET A 487 29.78 -6.51 -26.37
CA MET A 487 29.06 -5.82 -27.44
C MET A 487 28.34 -6.80 -28.37
N GLU A 488 28.98 -7.91 -28.73
CA GLU A 488 28.37 -8.96 -29.55
C GLU A 488 27.13 -9.57 -28.87
N LEU A 489 27.18 -9.75 -27.54
CA LEU A 489 26.03 -10.15 -26.76
C LEU A 489 24.90 -9.12 -26.87
N LEU A 490 25.18 -7.83 -26.71
CA LEU A 490 24.15 -6.79 -26.88
C LEU A 490 23.56 -6.77 -28.30
N TYR A 491 24.39 -6.93 -29.33
CA TYR A 491 23.93 -7.04 -30.71
C TYR A 491 22.97 -8.22 -30.89
N HIS A 492 23.33 -9.40 -30.37
CA HIS A 492 22.46 -10.56 -30.37
C HIS A 492 21.13 -10.28 -29.64
N LEU A 493 21.16 -9.64 -28.48
CA LEU A 493 19.93 -9.31 -27.73
C LEU A 493 18.99 -8.37 -28.50
N CYS A 494 19.50 -7.60 -29.46
CA CYS A 494 18.76 -6.61 -30.25
C CYS A 494 18.57 -7.02 -31.72
N GLU A 495 18.98 -8.21 -32.14
CA GLU A 495 19.04 -8.64 -33.55
C GLU A 495 17.71 -8.51 -34.29
N GLU A 496 16.58 -8.81 -33.62
CA GLU A 496 15.23 -8.75 -34.19
C GLU A 496 14.48 -7.44 -33.83
N SER A 497 15.18 -6.43 -33.33
CA SER A 497 14.55 -5.20 -32.83
C SER A 497 14.03 -4.25 -33.93
N ALA A 498 14.49 -4.42 -35.17
CA ALA A 498 14.15 -3.58 -36.32
C ALA A 498 14.10 -4.39 -37.62
N GLU A 499 13.44 -3.83 -38.65
CA GLU A 499 13.27 -4.47 -39.97
C GLU A 499 14.53 -4.42 -40.85
N SER A 500 15.56 -3.67 -40.44
CA SER A 500 16.80 -3.50 -41.20
C SER A 500 18.01 -3.46 -40.28
N ASP A 501 19.16 -3.92 -40.77
CA ASP A 501 20.43 -3.93 -40.02
C ASP A 501 20.78 -2.55 -39.45
N GLN A 502 20.60 -1.49 -40.25
CA GLN A 502 20.84 -0.12 -39.79
C GLN A 502 19.93 0.26 -38.61
N GLY A 503 18.66 -0.15 -38.66
CA GLY A 503 17.73 0.06 -37.55
C GLY A 503 18.14 -0.70 -36.28
N VAL A 504 18.69 -1.90 -36.42
CA VAL A 504 19.24 -2.67 -35.28
C VAL A 504 20.43 -1.94 -34.66
N LEU A 505 21.33 -1.39 -35.48
CA LEU A 505 22.45 -0.58 -34.99
C LEU A 505 21.97 0.65 -34.21
N GLU A 506 20.92 1.34 -34.69
CA GLU A 506 20.31 2.48 -34.00
C GLU A 506 19.70 2.10 -32.63
N VAL A 507 19.06 0.93 -32.55
CA VAL A 507 18.54 0.38 -31.29
C VAL A 507 19.69 0.12 -30.31
N VAL A 508 20.75 -0.54 -30.75
CA VAL A 508 21.94 -0.83 -29.93
C VAL A 508 22.61 0.47 -29.45
N GLU A 509 22.78 1.44 -30.35
CA GLU A 509 23.33 2.76 -30.00
C GLU A 509 22.46 3.46 -28.94
N TRP A 510 21.13 3.40 -29.07
CA TRP A 510 20.22 3.98 -28.10
C TRP A 510 20.36 3.32 -26.72
N VAL A 511 20.48 2.00 -26.65
CA VAL A 511 20.70 1.26 -25.38
C VAL A 511 22.03 1.66 -24.75
N ILE A 512 23.11 1.73 -25.54
CA ILE A 512 24.43 2.17 -25.07
C ILE A 512 24.38 3.60 -24.53
N LYS A 513 23.76 4.55 -25.24
CA LYS A 513 23.59 5.93 -24.77
C LYS A 513 22.75 6.01 -23.50
N TRP A 514 21.71 5.19 -23.40
CA TRP A 514 20.87 5.10 -22.21
C TRP A 514 21.64 4.62 -20.98
N ILE A 515 22.55 3.64 -21.14
CA ILE A 515 23.42 3.13 -20.07
C ILE A 515 24.54 4.15 -19.74
N ALA A 516 25.14 4.75 -20.77
CA ALA A 516 26.27 5.66 -20.64
C ALA A 516 25.92 6.97 -19.92
N LEU A 517 24.74 7.56 -20.19
CA LEU A 517 24.37 8.86 -19.66
C LEU A 517 24.38 8.92 -18.12
N PRO A 518 23.75 8.00 -17.36
CA PRO A 518 23.84 8.00 -15.90
C PRO A 518 25.22 7.69 -15.33
N LEU A 519 26.09 7.00 -16.08
CA LEU A 519 27.48 6.74 -15.68
C LEU A 519 28.38 7.96 -15.88
N GLN A 520 28.19 8.72 -16.97
CA GLN A 520 28.90 9.97 -17.22
C GLN A 520 28.36 11.13 -16.36
N GLN A 521 27.06 11.12 -16.06
CA GLN A 521 26.36 12.14 -15.29
C GLN A 521 25.64 11.49 -14.09
N LEU A 522 26.42 11.16 -13.05
CA LEU A 522 25.91 10.51 -11.85
C LEU A 522 24.73 11.27 -11.22
N GLY A 523 23.69 10.53 -10.88
CA GLY A 523 22.43 11.06 -10.37
C GLY A 523 21.40 11.35 -11.48
N THR A 524 21.73 11.13 -12.75
CA THR A 524 20.75 11.23 -13.84
C THR A 524 19.68 10.16 -13.68
N LYS A 525 18.42 10.62 -13.59
CA LYS A 525 17.22 9.78 -13.59
C LYS A 525 16.62 9.76 -14.98
N MET A 526 16.77 8.63 -15.67
CA MET A 526 16.11 8.38 -16.95
C MET A 526 14.59 8.36 -16.74
N ARG A 527 13.87 9.03 -17.65
CA ARG A 527 12.40 9.02 -17.69
C ARG A 527 11.83 7.84 -18.47
N SER A 528 12.73 7.03 -19.03
CA SER A 528 12.46 5.77 -19.68
C SER A 528 13.06 4.61 -18.91
N ALA A 529 12.51 3.42 -19.11
CA ALA A 529 13.02 2.12 -18.66
C ALA A 529 13.23 1.21 -19.88
N LEU A 530 14.22 0.33 -19.77
CA LEU A 530 14.46 -0.73 -20.76
C LEU A 530 13.60 -1.94 -20.43
N VAL A 531 13.09 -2.62 -21.45
CA VAL A 531 12.37 -3.89 -21.33
C VAL A 531 12.94 -4.84 -22.36
N PHE A 532 13.50 -5.95 -21.91
CA PHE A 532 13.99 -7.02 -22.76
C PHE A 532 13.19 -8.28 -22.46
N HIS A 533 12.50 -8.82 -23.46
CA HIS A 533 11.70 -10.03 -23.31
C HIS A 533 12.00 -11.06 -24.40
N GLY A 534 11.70 -12.33 -24.15
CA GLY A 534 11.98 -13.42 -25.08
C GLY A 534 12.41 -14.68 -24.34
N PRO A 535 12.82 -15.75 -25.05
CA PRO A 535 13.12 -17.04 -24.43
C PRO A 535 14.16 -16.97 -23.31
N GLN A 536 14.11 -17.94 -22.38
CA GLN A 536 15.13 -18.08 -21.35
C GLN A 536 16.48 -18.52 -21.95
N GLY A 537 17.59 -18.18 -21.29
CA GLY A 537 18.92 -18.61 -21.70
C GLY A 537 19.55 -17.79 -22.85
N THR A 538 18.95 -16.65 -23.20
CA THR A 538 19.42 -15.79 -24.29
C THR A 538 20.55 -14.83 -23.88
N GLY A 539 20.83 -14.71 -22.58
CA GLY A 539 21.87 -13.83 -22.04
C GLY A 539 21.38 -12.44 -21.58
N LYS A 540 20.05 -12.24 -21.47
CA LYS A 540 19.44 -11.01 -20.94
C LYS A 540 20.02 -10.64 -19.55
N ASN A 541 19.95 -11.56 -18.59
CA ASN A 541 20.47 -11.33 -17.24
C ASN A 541 21.98 -11.10 -17.26
N LEU A 542 22.73 -11.93 -17.99
CA LEU A 542 24.19 -11.82 -18.13
C LEU A 542 24.62 -10.41 -18.57
N PHE A 543 23.99 -9.86 -19.62
CA PHE A 543 24.33 -8.51 -20.10
C PHE A 543 24.05 -7.41 -19.07
N PHE A 544 22.88 -7.43 -18.44
CA PHE A 544 22.54 -6.38 -17.48
C PHE A 544 23.22 -6.56 -16.12
N GLU A 545 23.62 -7.78 -15.75
CA GLU A 545 24.47 -8.05 -14.59
C GLU A 545 25.89 -7.50 -14.80
N ILE A 546 26.44 -7.54 -16.02
CA ILE A 546 27.69 -6.82 -16.37
C ILE A 546 27.52 -5.32 -16.09
N VAL A 547 26.41 -4.72 -16.51
CA VAL A 547 26.13 -3.29 -16.24
C VAL A 547 25.96 -3.05 -14.73
N ALA A 548 25.25 -3.92 -14.02
CA ALA A 548 25.06 -3.83 -12.58
C ALA A 548 26.38 -3.93 -11.82
N ALA A 549 27.32 -4.76 -12.28
CA ALA A 549 28.65 -4.90 -11.68
C ALA A 549 29.43 -3.57 -11.67
N ILE A 550 29.25 -2.71 -12.68
CA ILE A 550 29.83 -1.35 -12.70
C ILE A 550 29.33 -0.52 -11.52
N TYR A 551 28.04 -0.58 -11.21
CA TYR A 551 27.43 0.16 -10.09
C TYR A 551 27.68 -0.49 -8.72
N ALA A 552 28.05 -1.78 -8.68
CA ALA A 552 28.32 -2.55 -7.46
C ALA A 552 27.19 -2.39 -6.41
N ARG A 553 27.49 -1.86 -5.22
CA ARG A 553 26.52 -1.62 -4.13
C ARG A 553 25.33 -0.72 -4.50
N TYR A 554 25.44 0.03 -5.58
CA TYR A 554 24.40 0.93 -6.11
C TYR A 554 23.49 0.25 -7.15
N ALA A 555 23.72 -1.03 -7.48
CA ALA A 555 22.80 -1.84 -8.25
C ALA A 555 22.03 -2.84 -7.37
N ILE A 556 20.88 -3.30 -7.89
CA ILE A 556 20.13 -4.40 -7.29
C ILE A 556 19.35 -5.17 -8.35
N VAL A 557 19.22 -6.49 -8.16
CA VAL A 557 18.29 -7.34 -8.89
C VAL A 557 17.09 -7.60 -8.00
N VAL A 558 15.89 -7.38 -8.53
CA VAL A 558 14.62 -7.53 -7.81
C VAL A 558 13.71 -8.45 -8.61
N GLY A 559 13.14 -9.44 -7.92
CA GLY A 559 12.07 -10.26 -8.45
C GLY A 559 10.71 -9.73 -8.03
N GLN A 560 9.68 -10.53 -8.28
CA GLN A 560 8.30 -10.18 -7.92
C GLN A 560 8.09 -10.07 -6.40
N GLU A 561 8.69 -10.96 -5.60
CA GLU A 561 8.52 -10.97 -4.14
C GLU A 561 9.00 -9.68 -3.48
N GLN A 562 10.18 -9.19 -3.86
CA GLN A 562 10.74 -7.95 -3.29
C GLN A 562 9.85 -6.74 -3.61
N LEU A 563 9.25 -6.71 -4.80
CA LEU A 563 8.32 -5.64 -5.20
C LEU A 563 6.99 -5.68 -4.43
N GLU A 564 6.57 -6.86 -3.97
CA GLU A 564 5.38 -7.07 -3.15
C GLU A 564 5.60 -6.75 -1.67
N GLU A 565 6.85 -6.79 -1.20
CA GLU A 565 7.20 -6.53 0.18
C GLU A 565 6.81 -5.11 0.67
N LYS A 566 6.40 -5.02 1.94
CA LYS A 566 6.04 -3.75 2.61
C LYS A 566 7.29 -2.98 3.07
N HIS A 567 8.35 -3.70 3.39
CA HIS A 567 9.67 -3.14 3.70
C HIS A 567 10.48 -3.07 2.41
N ASN A 568 11.13 -1.94 2.18
CA ASN A 568 11.81 -1.67 0.92
C ASN A 568 13.14 -0.92 1.13
N ASP A 569 13.81 -1.20 2.24
CA ASP A 569 15.16 -0.70 2.52
C ASP A 569 16.18 -1.12 1.46
N TRP A 570 15.94 -2.25 0.79
CA TRP A 570 16.69 -2.70 -0.38
C TRP A 570 16.72 -1.67 -1.54
N CYS A 571 15.71 -0.78 -1.63
CA CYS A 571 15.66 0.31 -2.62
C CYS A 571 16.64 1.45 -2.32
N SER A 572 17.12 1.56 -1.09
CA SER A 572 17.91 2.72 -0.69
C SER A 572 19.29 2.72 -1.35
N SER A 573 19.73 3.92 -1.72
CA SER A 573 21.03 4.18 -2.31
C SER A 573 21.24 3.31 -3.55
N LYS A 574 20.27 3.33 -4.47
CA LYS A 574 20.35 2.61 -5.75
C LYS A 574 20.33 3.57 -6.93
N LEU A 575 21.24 3.32 -7.88
CA LEU A 575 21.39 4.00 -9.17
C LEU A 575 20.88 3.14 -10.33
N PHE A 576 20.91 1.81 -10.16
CA PHE A 576 20.51 0.86 -11.18
C PHE A 576 19.69 -0.27 -10.58
N MET A 577 18.67 -0.73 -11.30
CA MET A 577 17.78 -1.80 -10.86
C MET A 577 17.41 -2.69 -12.03
N ILE A 578 17.57 -4.00 -11.85
CA ILE A 578 17.10 -5.04 -12.76
C ILE A 578 15.85 -5.65 -12.13
N GLY A 579 14.70 -5.48 -12.77
CA GLY A 579 13.47 -6.20 -12.46
C GLY A 579 13.43 -7.50 -13.25
N ASP A 580 13.83 -8.61 -12.62
CA ASP A 580 13.86 -9.93 -13.24
C ASP A 580 12.50 -10.64 -13.09
N GLU A 581 11.98 -11.13 -14.21
CA GLU A 581 10.65 -11.75 -14.33
C GLU A 581 9.49 -10.90 -13.77
N VAL A 582 9.64 -9.57 -13.80
CA VAL A 582 8.62 -8.66 -13.29
C VAL A 582 7.52 -8.46 -14.34
N ILE A 583 6.44 -9.23 -14.23
CA ILE A 583 5.30 -9.17 -15.14
C ILE A 583 4.29 -8.13 -14.64
N ALA A 584 4.05 -7.08 -15.42
CA ALA A 584 2.92 -6.18 -15.16
C ALA A 584 1.64 -6.78 -15.76
N ARG A 585 1.12 -7.87 -15.18
CA ARG A 585 -0.17 -8.43 -15.61
C ARG A 585 -1.28 -7.39 -15.44
N ALA A 586 -2.25 -7.38 -16.34
CA ALA A 586 -3.38 -6.44 -16.30
C ALA A 586 -4.14 -6.46 -14.96
N SER A 587 -4.11 -7.57 -14.23
CA SER A 587 -4.75 -7.76 -12.93
C SER A 587 -4.00 -7.16 -11.72
N LEU A 588 -2.76 -6.67 -11.88
CA LEU A 588 -1.89 -6.21 -10.78
C LEU A 588 -1.65 -4.70 -10.82
N PHE A 589 -2.74 -3.92 -10.73
CA PHE A 589 -2.73 -2.46 -10.78
C PHE A 589 -1.75 -1.81 -9.75
N ASP A 590 -1.64 -2.41 -8.55
CA ASP A 590 -0.77 -1.92 -7.47
C ASP A 590 0.72 -2.02 -7.82
N GLN A 591 1.15 -3.12 -8.45
CA GLN A 591 2.54 -3.29 -8.90
C GLN A 591 2.88 -2.29 -10.00
N LYS A 592 1.96 -2.09 -10.97
CA LYS A 592 2.13 -1.10 -12.05
C LYS A 592 2.33 0.32 -11.50
N ASN A 593 1.70 0.67 -10.38
CA ASN A 593 1.88 1.97 -9.73
C ASN A 593 3.22 2.08 -8.98
N LYS A 594 3.67 1.03 -8.28
CA LYS A 594 5.02 1.00 -7.68
C LYS A 594 6.11 1.12 -8.75
N LEU A 595 6.02 0.35 -9.84
CA LEU A 595 6.98 0.40 -10.95
C LEU A 595 7.00 1.76 -11.63
N LYS A 596 5.83 2.38 -11.87
CA LYS A 596 5.74 3.77 -12.37
C LYS A 596 6.46 4.75 -11.45
N ALA A 597 6.35 4.59 -10.13
CA ALA A 597 7.03 5.45 -9.16
C ALA A 597 8.56 5.32 -9.27
N PHE A 598 9.09 4.11 -9.43
CA PHE A 598 10.54 3.91 -9.67
C PHE A 598 11.01 4.53 -10.98
N ILE A 599 10.23 4.43 -12.05
CA ILE A 599 10.64 4.96 -13.36
C ILE A 599 10.53 6.49 -13.40
N THR A 600 9.45 7.07 -12.88
CA THR A 600 9.14 8.49 -13.13
C THR A 600 9.14 9.39 -11.89
N GLY A 601 9.04 8.83 -10.69
CA GLY A 601 8.98 9.60 -9.44
C GLY A 601 10.31 10.27 -9.11
N GLU A 602 10.26 11.49 -8.56
CA GLU A 602 11.44 12.24 -8.09
C GLU A 602 11.99 11.71 -6.76
N THR A 603 11.14 11.04 -5.98
CA THR A 603 11.47 10.51 -4.65
C THR A 603 10.86 9.14 -4.45
N ILE A 604 11.47 8.36 -3.57
CA ILE A 604 10.98 7.06 -3.10
C ILE A 604 10.85 7.09 -1.58
N GLN A 605 9.80 6.44 -1.05
CA GLN A 605 9.65 6.22 0.38
C GLN A 605 10.43 4.96 0.75
N ILE A 606 11.35 5.09 1.70
CA ILE A 606 12.12 3.98 2.26
C ILE A 606 11.48 3.64 3.61
N ASN A 607 10.99 2.41 3.75
CA ASN A 607 10.33 1.85 4.94
C ASN A 607 11.18 0.73 5.56
N PRO A 608 12.29 1.09 6.23
CA PRO A 608 13.17 0.11 6.85
C PRO A 608 12.52 -0.54 8.07
N LYS A 609 12.84 -1.81 8.30
CA LYS A 609 12.30 -2.55 9.44
C LYS A 609 12.80 -1.95 10.77
N PHE A 610 11.89 -1.71 11.70
CA PHE A 610 12.17 -1.13 13.04
C PHE A 610 12.78 0.27 13.03
N LEU A 611 12.73 0.97 11.90
CA LEU A 611 13.28 2.30 11.72
C LEU A 611 12.20 3.24 11.14
N PRO A 612 12.27 4.56 11.41
CA PRO A 612 11.31 5.49 10.83
C PRO A 612 11.34 5.49 9.30
N ILE A 613 10.15 5.65 8.69
CA ILE A 613 10.03 5.86 7.24
C ILE A 613 10.75 7.17 6.88
N ARG A 614 11.54 7.13 5.80
CA ARG A 614 12.21 8.32 5.27
C ARG A 614 12.00 8.46 3.78
N THR A 615 12.04 9.70 3.30
CA THR A 615 11.99 10.01 1.88
C THR A 615 13.41 10.13 1.34
N GLU A 616 13.71 9.46 0.23
CA GLU A 616 14.99 9.54 -0.47
C GLU A 616 14.76 10.03 -1.91
N LYS A 617 15.73 10.76 -2.48
CA LYS A 617 15.67 11.15 -3.89
C LYS A 617 15.81 9.91 -4.76
N ASN A 618 14.97 9.81 -5.78
CA ASN A 618 15.00 8.69 -6.71
C ASN A 618 16.04 8.96 -7.80
N HIS A 619 17.14 8.21 -7.75
CA HIS A 619 18.17 8.21 -8.79
C HIS A 619 18.26 6.86 -9.52
N VAL A 620 17.29 5.95 -9.32
CA VAL A 620 17.37 4.59 -9.86
C VAL A 620 16.94 4.53 -11.33
N ASN A 621 17.74 3.90 -12.18
CA ASN A 621 17.41 3.61 -13.56
C ASN A 621 17.06 2.13 -13.70
N VAL A 622 15.94 1.83 -14.36
CA VAL A 622 15.30 0.51 -14.27
C VAL A 622 15.34 -0.20 -15.61
N VAL A 623 15.71 -1.47 -15.57
CA VAL A 623 15.62 -2.43 -16.68
C VAL A 623 14.71 -3.57 -16.25
N PHE A 624 13.78 -3.99 -17.12
CA PHE A 624 12.92 -5.14 -16.89
C PHE A 624 13.30 -6.27 -17.84
N LEU A 625 13.45 -7.47 -17.27
CA LEU A 625 13.74 -8.70 -18.01
C LEU A 625 12.56 -9.64 -17.83
N SER A 626 12.10 -10.27 -18.92
CA SER A 626 10.96 -11.19 -18.87
C SER A 626 11.11 -12.32 -19.87
N ASN A 627 10.50 -13.46 -19.54
CA ASN A 627 10.37 -14.59 -20.45
C ASN A 627 8.96 -14.68 -21.08
N GLU A 628 8.05 -13.76 -20.73
CA GLU A 628 6.70 -13.69 -21.27
C GLU A 628 6.70 -13.04 -22.66
N ASP A 629 5.86 -13.54 -23.56
CA ASP A 629 5.64 -12.94 -24.88
C ASP A 629 5.01 -11.53 -24.75
N GLN A 630 4.18 -11.33 -23.72
CA GLN A 630 3.55 -10.06 -23.41
C GLN A 630 3.90 -9.57 -21.99
N PRO A 631 5.10 -9.01 -21.78
CA PRO A 631 5.57 -8.61 -20.46
C PRO A 631 4.79 -7.41 -19.88
N LEU A 632 4.28 -6.53 -20.75
CA LEU A 632 3.49 -5.37 -20.36
C LEU A 632 2.50 -4.93 -21.44
N ALA A 633 1.34 -4.43 -21.01
CA ALA A 633 0.38 -3.76 -21.89
C ALA A 633 0.80 -2.29 -22.11
N LEU A 634 1.04 -1.93 -23.38
CA LEU A 634 1.44 -0.59 -23.79
C LEU A 634 0.31 0.17 -24.47
N GLU A 635 0.29 1.48 -24.21
CA GLU A 635 -0.51 2.42 -24.99
C GLU A 635 0.35 3.01 -26.11
N GLU A 636 -0.28 3.38 -27.22
CA GLU A 636 0.38 3.94 -28.40
C GLU A 636 1.18 5.24 -28.11
N SER A 637 0.76 6.00 -27.09
CA SER A 637 1.43 7.24 -26.66
C SER A 637 2.51 7.01 -25.59
N ASP A 638 2.84 5.76 -25.26
CA ASP A 638 3.80 5.48 -24.20
C ASP A 638 5.22 5.96 -24.55
N ARG A 639 5.72 6.83 -23.66
CA ARG A 639 7.05 7.43 -23.73
C ARG A 639 8.02 6.90 -22.68
N ARG A 640 7.62 5.89 -21.89
CA ARG A 640 8.37 5.39 -20.72
C ARG A 640 9.10 4.10 -21.01
N TYR A 641 8.61 3.26 -21.91
CA TYR A 641 9.22 1.96 -22.14
C TYR A 641 9.92 1.94 -23.50
N PHE A 642 11.18 1.53 -23.47
CA PHE A 642 11.93 1.04 -24.62
C PHE A 642 11.88 -0.48 -24.57
N VAL A 643 11.38 -1.13 -25.62
CA VAL A 643 11.12 -2.58 -25.61
C VAL A 643 11.94 -3.25 -26.69
N VAL A 644 12.57 -4.37 -26.34
CA VAL A 644 13.31 -5.23 -27.27
C VAL A 644 12.83 -6.65 -27.06
N TYR A 645 12.48 -7.33 -28.16
CA TYR A 645 12.38 -8.77 -28.17
C TYR A 645 13.77 -9.35 -28.44
N THR A 646 14.17 -10.31 -27.63
CA THR A 646 15.45 -10.98 -27.71
C THR A 646 15.27 -12.33 -28.40
N PRO A 647 16.04 -12.62 -29.46
CA PRO A 647 15.97 -13.89 -30.18
C PRO A 647 16.40 -15.08 -29.30
N PRO A 648 16.08 -16.32 -29.70
CA PRO A 648 16.52 -17.53 -29.01
C PRO A 648 18.04 -17.62 -28.82
N SER A 649 18.45 -18.40 -27.80
CA SER A 649 19.86 -18.56 -27.42
C SER A 649 20.71 -19.04 -28.59
N ARG A 650 21.89 -18.43 -28.75
CA ARG A 650 22.89 -18.88 -29.73
C ARG A 650 23.49 -20.22 -29.33
N LYS A 651 23.87 -21.00 -30.33
CA LYS A 651 24.47 -22.34 -30.16
C LYS A 651 25.99 -22.36 -30.34
N ASP A 652 26.59 -21.20 -30.57
CA ASP A 652 28.03 -21.03 -30.69
C ASP A 652 28.66 -20.66 -29.34
N ASP A 653 29.94 -20.32 -29.38
CA ASP A 653 30.79 -20.05 -28.21
C ASP A 653 30.58 -18.66 -27.59
N LEU A 654 29.55 -17.90 -28.00
CA LEU A 654 29.37 -16.51 -27.55
C LEU A 654 29.40 -16.38 -26.02
N TYR A 655 28.64 -17.21 -25.31
CA TYR A 655 28.54 -17.12 -23.85
C TYR A 655 29.85 -17.48 -23.14
N GLU A 656 30.62 -18.41 -23.70
CA GLU A 656 31.94 -18.79 -23.21
C GLU A 656 32.92 -17.63 -23.42
N ARG A 657 32.93 -17.02 -24.61
CA ARG A 657 33.74 -15.83 -24.90
C ARG A 657 33.36 -14.63 -24.03
N VAL A 658 32.09 -14.45 -23.69
CA VAL A 658 31.67 -13.42 -22.73
C VAL A 658 32.22 -13.70 -21.34
N SER A 659 32.17 -14.96 -20.88
CA SER A 659 32.77 -15.36 -19.60
C SER A 659 34.27 -15.09 -19.56
N GLU A 660 35.01 -15.53 -20.59
CA GLU A 660 36.44 -15.25 -20.73
C GLU A 660 36.73 -13.75 -20.80
N CYS A 661 35.89 -12.98 -21.49
CA CYS A 661 36.01 -11.53 -21.57
C CYS A 661 35.86 -10.90 -20.18
N ILE A 662 34.90 -11.33 -19.37
CA ILE A 662 34.71 -10.85 -17.99
C ILE A 662 35.93 -11.18 -17.12
N GLU A 663 36.43 -12.42 -17.18
CA GLU A 663 37.60 -12.86 -16.40
C GLU A 663 38.87 -12.06 -16.75
N ASN A 664 38.98 -11.58 -17.99
CA ASN A 664 40.10 -10.78 -18.47
C ASN A 664 39.90 -9.25 -18.33
N GLY A 665 38.93 -8.80 -17.52
CA GLY A 665 38.71 -7.37 -17.24
C GLY A 665 37.83 -6.65 -18.28
N GLY A 666 36.98 -7.40 -18.98
CA GLY A 666 36.09 -6.87 -20.02
C GLY A 666 35.02 -5.91 -19.48
N ILE A 667 34.64 -6.02 -18.20
CA ILE A 667 33.68 -5.10 -17.57
C ILE A 667 34.32 -3.71 -17.39
N GLU A 668 35.56 -3.64 -16.95
CA GLU A 668 36.31 -2.39 -16.82
C GLU A 668 36.56 -1.74 -18.19
N ALA A 669 36.80 -2.55 -19.22
CA ALA A 669 36.90 -2.13 -20.62
C ALA A 669 35.60 -1.57 -21.15
N PHE A 670 34.48 -2.26 -20.90
CA PHE A 670 33.17 -1.79 -21.28
C PHE A 670 32.79 -0.49 -20.54
N TYR A 671 33.11 -0.38 -19.24
CA TYR A 671 32.90 0.84 -18.48
C TYR A 671 33.72 2.02 -19.05
N HIS A 672 35.00 1.80 -19.37
CA HIS A 672 35.83 2.80 -20.03
C HIS A 672 35.24 3.26 -21.36
N TYR A 673 34.71 2.34 -22.17
CA TYR A 673 34.02 2.65 -23.41
C TYR A 673 32.76 3.49 -23.18
N LEU A 674 31.90 3.12 -22.22
CA LEU A 674 30.67 3.86 -21.89
C LEU A 674 30.95 5.31 -21.49
N LEU A 675 32.08 5.60 -20.83
CA LEU A 675 32.48 6.95 -20.48
C LEU A 675 32.94 7.80 -21.68
N SER A 676 33.23 7.18 -22.82
CA SER A 676 33.67 7.85 -24.06
C SER A 676 32.56 8.11 -25.08
N ILE A 677 31.36 7.57 -24.83
CA ILE A 677 30.21 7.72 -25.72
C ILE A 677 29.81 9.18 -25.90
N ASP A 678 29.64 9.63 -27.14
CA ASP A 678 29.06 10.93 -27.45
C ASP A 678 27.56 10.93 -27.14
N LEU A 679 27.16 11.81 -26.22
CA LEU A 679 25.78 11.99 -25.79
C LEU A 679 25.13 13.24 -26.40
N THR A 680 25.75 13.86 -27.41
CA THR A 680 25.19 15.03 -28.09
C THR A 680 23.79 14.73 -28.62
N GLY A 681 22.81 15.54 -28.23
CA GLY A 681 21.40 15.36 -28.58
C GLY A 681 20.66 14.27 -27.78
N PHE A 682 21.35 13.53 -26.90
CA PHE A 682 20.75 12.52 -26.03
C PHE A 682 20.63 13.02 -24.59
N THR A 683 19.45 12.87 -23.99
CA THR A 683 19.16 13.36 -22.64
C THR A 683 18.30 12.36 -21.88
N ALA A 684 18.11 12.58 -20.57
CA ALA A 684 17.19 11.79 -19.76
C ALA A 684 15.73 11.81 -20.24
N PHE A 685 15.38 12.75 -21.13
CA PHE A 685 14.06 12.92 -21.74
C PHE A 685 13.98 12.40 -23.18
N SER A 686 15.07 11.86 -23.73
CA SER A 686 15.09 11.27 -25.06
C SER A 686 14.03 10.18 -25.15
N ARG A 687 13.20 10.26 -26.19
CA ARG A 687 12.08 9.34 -26.37
C ARG A 687 12.61 7.96 -26.77
N PRO A 688 12.07 6.87 -26.21
CA PRO A 688 12.32 5.53 -26.69
C PRO A 688 12.00 5.38 -28.19
N LEU A 689 12.86 4.68 -28.93
CA LEU A 689 12.60 4.31 -30.32
C LEU A 689 11.39 3.39 -30.43
N MET A 690 10.78 3.36 -31.62
CA MET A 690 9.67 2.45 -31.93
C MET A 690 10.22 1.18 -32.58
N THR A 691 10.61 0.22 -31.75
CA THR A 691 11.06 -1.12 -32.16
C THR A 691 9.89 -1.98 -32.65
N VAL A 692 10.21 -3.11 -33.30
CA VAL A 692 9.22 -4.11 -33.72
C VAL A 692 8.41 -4.61 -32.52
N ALA A 693 9.10 -5.09 -31.47
CA ALA A 693 8.48 -5.56 -30.24
C ALA A 693 7.58 -4.50 -29.57
N LYS A 694 8.01 -3.23 -29.54
CA LYS A 694 7.18 -2.15 -28.96
C LYS A 694 5.90 -1.96 -29.77
N ARG A 695 5.97 -2.01 -31.10
CA ARG A 695 4.82 -1.89 -32.00
C ARG A 695 3.84 -3.04 -31.75
N GLU A 696 4.34 -4.27 -31.69
CA GLU A 696 3.53 -5.47 -31.42
C GLU A 696 2.83 -5.40 -30.06
N LEU A 697 3.52 -4.99 -28.99
CA LEU A 697 2.89 -4.83 -27.67
C LEU A 697 1.82 -3.72 -27.63
N ILE A 698 1.99 -2.66 -28.42
CA ILE A 698 0.97 -1.61 -28.58
C ILE A 698 -0.25 -2.18 -29.34
N ASP A 699 0.00 -2.95 -30.40
CA ASP A 699 -1.04 -3.55 -31.24
C ASP A 699 -1.86 -4.59 -30.46
N ILE A 700 -1.20 -5.45 -29.68
CA ILE A 700 -1.84 -6.42 -28.77
C ILE A 700 -2.59 -5.67 -27.64
N GLY A 701 -2.05 -4.55 -27.16
CA GLY A 701 -2.65 -3.72 -26.12
C GLY A 701 -3.87 -2.91 -26.56
N MET A 702 -4.22 -2.90 -27.85
CA MET A 702 -5.37 -2.15 -28.35
C MET A 702 -6.68 -2.70 -27.81
N LYS A 703 -7.60 -1.81 -27.42
CA LYS A 703 -8.96 -2.21 -27.08
C LYS A 703 -9.64 -2.84 -28.30
N PRO A 704 -10.56 -3.81 -28.11
CA PRO A 704 -11.26 -4.45 -29.22
C PRO A 704 -11.93 -3.45 -30.17
N GLU A 705 -12.55 -2.39 -29.65
CA GLU A 705 -13.17 -1.36 -30.49
C GLU A 705 -12.16 -0.50 -31.29
N HIS A 706 -10.93 -0.35 -30.81
CA HIS A 706 -9.87 0.35 -31.53
C HIS A 706 -9.30 -0.55 -32.64
N ARG A 707 -9.02 -1.82 -32.32
CA ARG A 707 -8.54 -2.81 -33.29
C ARG A 707 -9.53 -2.97 -34.44
N PHE A 708 -10.82 -3.11 -34.14
CA PHE A 708 -11.89 -3.15 -35.13
C PHE A 708 -11.87 -1.96 -36.09
N VAL A 709 -11.81 -0.72 -35.58
CA VAL A 709 -11.81 0.47 -36.44
C VAL A 709 -10.51 0.59 -37.23
N TYR A 710 -9.38 0.23 -36.63
CA TYR A 710 -8.10 0.19 -37.32
C TYR A 710 -8.12 -0.77 -38.50
N GLU A 711 -8.58 -2.02 -38.29
CA GLU A 711 -8.77 -3.02 -39.34
C GLU A 711 -9.69 -2.53 -40.45
N TRP A 712 -10.75 -1.79 -40.08
CA TRP A 712 -11.69 -1.26 -41.07
C TRP A 712 -11.08 -0.16 -41.93
N ILE A 713 -10.36 0.78 -41.30
CA ILE A 713 -9.66 1.87 -41.99
C ILE A 713 -8.55 1.33 -42.89
N LYS A 714 -7.85 0.28 -42.45
CA LYS A 714 -6.75 -0.34 -43.19
C LYS A 714 -7.21 -1.35 -44.26
N GLY A 715 -8.49 -1.66 -44.32
CA GLY A 715 -9.03 -2.61 -45.30
C GLY A 715 -8.78 -4.09 -44.95
N PHE A 716 -8.45 -4.40 -43.69
CA PHE A 716 -8.35 -5.78 -43.20
C PHE A 716 -9.73 -6.40 -42.94
N LEU A 717 -10.75 -5.58 -42.75
CA LEU A 717 -12.14 -6.03 -42.66
C LEU A 717 -12.74 -6.18 -44.07
N PRO A 718 -13.43 -7.30 -44.36
CA PRO A 718 -14.11 -7.54 -45.64
C PRO A 718 -15.45 -6.77 -45.73
N VAL A 719 -15.47 -5.52 -45.26
CA VAL A 719 -16.60 -4.59 -45.32
C VAL A 719 -16.08 -3.25 -45.81
N PHE A 720 -16.68 -2.71 -46.86
CA PHE A 720 -16.25 -1.44 -47.44
C PHE A 720 -16.26 -0.30 -46.42
N PHE A 721 -15.17 0.46 -46.39
CA PHE A 721 -15.03 1.67 -45.57
C PHE A 721 -15.92 2.79 -46.12
N SER A 722 -17.16 2.84 -45.64
CA SER A 722 -18.25 3.64 -46.22
C SER A 722 -19.14 4.32 -45.15
N PRO A 723 -19.93 5.35 -45.51
CA PRO A 723 -20.77 6.06 -44.56
C PRO A 723 -21.87 5.17 -43.96
N CYS A 724 -22.08 5.25 -42.65
CA CYS A 724 -23.05 4.43 -41.93
C CYS A 724 -23.62 5.14 -40.69
N THR A 725 -24.71 4.62 -40.12
CA THR A 725 -25.20 5.11 -38.83
C THR A 725 -24.34 4.61 -37.67
N ALA A 726 -24.37 5.32 -36.54
CA ALA A 726 -23.76 4.83 -35.30
C ALA A 726 -24.33 3.48 -34.84
N GLY A 727 -25.59 3.18 -35.15
CA GLY A 727 -26.21 1.88 -34.88
C GLY A 727 -25.67 0.77 -35.77
N GLN A 728 -25.53 1.05 -37.06
CA GLN A 728 -24.95 0.13 -38.04
C GLN A 728 -23.50 -0.22 -37.73
N LEU A 729 -22.67 0.79 -37.44
CA LEU A 729 -21.26 0.56 -37.08
C LEU A 729 -21.14 -0.27 -35.81
N PHE A 730 -22.01 -0.02 -34.82
CA PHE A 730 -22.01 -0.81 -33.58
C PHE A 730 -22.45 -2.26 -33.82
N ARG A 731 -23.45 -2.52 -34.67
CA ARG A 731 -23.84 -3.89 -35.05
C ARG A 731 -22.72 -4.62 -35.80
N LEU A 732 -22.02 -3.92 -36.69
CA LEU A 732 -20.84 -4.46 -37.37
C LEU A 732 -19.75 -4.86 -36.36
N PHE A 733 -19.46 -3.97 -35.41
CA PHE A 733 -18.52 -4.27 -34.33
C PHE A 733 -18.98 -5.44 -33.45
N GLN A 734 -20.27 -5.53 -33.07
CA GLN A 734 -20.79 -6.64 -32.28
C GLN A 734 -20.57 -7.98 -32.98
N HIS A 735 -20.76 -8.01 -34.30
CA HIS A 735 -20.54 -9.21 -35.10
C HIS A 735 -19.05 -9.56 -35.21
N TRP A 736 -18.19 -8.58 -35.51
CA TRP A 736 -16.74 -8.77 -35.50
C TRP A 736 -16.23 -9.23 -34.13
N ALA A 737 -16.73 -8.64 -33.04
CA ALA A 737 -16.36 -9.02 -31.69
C ALA A 737 -16.76 -10.46 -31.39
N TYR A 738 -17.96 -10.88 -31.80
CA TYR A 738 -18.42 -12.27 -31.68
C TYR A 738 -17.50 -13.25 -32.41
N ILE A 739 -17.10 -12.95 -33.66
CA ILE A 739 -16.20 -13.81 -34.45
C ILE A 739 -14.81 -13.92 -33.80
N ASN A 740 -14.31 -12.82 -33.24
CA ASN A 740 -12.97 -12.74 -32.64
C ASN A 740 -12.93 -13.13 -31.15
N GLY A 741 -14.04 -13.58 -30.56
CA GLY A 741 -14.11 -13.94 -29.13
C GLY A 741 -14.03 -12.74 -28.17
N GLU A 742 -14.27 -11.53 -28.65
CA GLU A 742 -14.15 -10.28 -27.90
C GLU A 742 -15.47 -9.88 -27.24
N ARG A 743 -15.39 -9.13 -26.12
CA ARG A 743 -16.58 -8.58 -25.46
C ARG A 743 -16.99 -7.24 -26.07
N SER A 744 -18.29 -7.06 -26.30
CA SER A 744 -18.84 -5.78 -26.78
C SER A 744 -19.24 -4.86 -25.61
N PRO A 745 -18.71 -3.62 -25.50
CA PRO A 745 -19.24 -2.64 -24.57
C PRO A 745 -20.61 -2.09 -25.04
N PRO A 746 -21.33 -1.34 -24.19
CA PRO A 746 -22.52 -0.58 -24.60
C PRO A 746 -22.20 0.44 -25.71
N GLN A 747 -23.16 0.67 -26.62
CA GLN A 747 -22.99 1.50 -27.81
C GLN A 747 -22.48 2.92 -27.53
N ASN A 748 -22.94 3.55 -26.45
CA ASN A 748 -22.51 4.90 -26.07
C ASN A 748 -21.01 4.94 -25.70
N LYS A 749 -20.51 3.93 -24.98
CA LYS A 749 -19.09 3.78 -24.65
C LYS A 749 -18.26 3.49 -25.89
N PHE A 750 -18.72 2.57 -26.74
CA PHE A 750 -18.11 2.26 -28.04
C PHE A 750 -17.92 3.52 -28.91
N THR A 751 -18.99 4.28 -29.11
CA THR A 751 -19.01 5.47 -29.96
C THR A 751 -18.05 6.55 -29.42
N ALA A 752 -18.02 6.76 -28.10
CA ALA A 752 -17.11 7.72 -27.47
C ALA A 752 -15.64 7.28 -27.58
N SER A 753 -15.38 5.98 -27.41
CA SER A 753 -14.05 5.36 -27.53
C SER A 753 -13.47 5.57 -28.94
N ILE A 754 -14.25 5.21 -29.97
CA ILE A 754 -13.86 5.37 -31.38
C ILE A 754 -13.63 6.83 -31.76
N LYS A 755 -14.49 7.75 -31.29
CA LYS A 755 -14.33 9.17 -31.60
C LYS A 755 -12.97 9.71 -31.16
N ASN A 756 -12.51 9.30 -29.98
CA ASN A 756 -11.19 9.68 -29.47
C ASN A 756 -10.07 9.03 -30.29
N PHE A 757 -10.20 7.74 -30.59
CA PHE A 757 -9.17 7.00 -31.33
C PHE A 757 -8.98 7.51 -32.77
N ILE A 758 -10.07 7.87 -33.45
CA ILE A 758 -10.01 8.47 -34.80
C ILE A 758 -9.29 9.82 -34.77
N GLY A 759 -9.45 10.60 -33.71
CA GLY A 759 -8.67 11.83 -33.50
C GLY A 759 -7.17 11.54 -33.50
N VAL A 760 -6.75 10.56 -32.69
CA VAL A 760 -5.34 10.13 -32.59
C VAL A 760 -4.79 9.65 -33.95
N LEU A 761 -5.54 8.80 -34.66
CA LEU A 761 -5.12 8.32 -35.98
C LEU A 761 -5.02 9.43 -37.02
N SER A 762 -5.90 10.43 -36.95
CA SER A 762 -5.91 11.55 -37.90
C SER A 762 -4.72 12.49 -37.69
N ASP A 763 -4.38 12.78 -36.43
CA ASP A 763 -3.20 13.56 -36.06
C ASP A 763 -1.92 12.88 -36.55
N LYS A 764 -1.83 11.55 -36.40
CA LYS A 764 -0.68 10.76 -36.88
C LYS A 764 -0.54 10.73 -38.39
N ALA A 765 -1.67 10.69 -39.12
CA ALA A 765 -1.66 10.75 -40.57
C ALA A 765 -1.27 12.14 -41.12
N GLY A 766 -1.01 13.12 -40.25
CA GLY A 766 -0.77 14.51 -40.65
C GLY A 766 -1.95 15.15 -41.38
N SER A 767 -3.15 14.59 -41.17
CA SER A 767 -4.34 14.95 -41.94
C SER A 767 -5.04 16.15 -41.29
N THR A 768 -5.26 17.22 -42.06
CA THR A 768 -6.01 18.41 -41.62
C THR A 768 -7.49 18.14 -41.38
N GLU A 769 -8.03 17.08 -42.00
CA GLU A 769 -9.38 16.59 -41.76
C GLU A 769 -9.36 15.22 -41.07
N PRO A 770 -10.32 14.92 -40.19
CA PRO A 770 -10.38 13.62 -39.52
C PRO A 770 -10.66 12.49 -40.51
N LEU A 771 -10.05 11.31 -40.29
CA LEU A 771 -10.23 10.10 -41.09
C LEU A 771 -11.70 9.65 -41.15
N MET A 772 -12.50 9.99 -40.13
CA MET A 772 -13.96 9.91 -40.17
C MET A 772 -14.60 11.07 -39.41
N ARG A 773 -15.71 11.59 -39.93
CA ARG A 773 -16.53 12.63 -39.31
C ARG A 773 -17.74 12.02 -38.61
N TYR A 774 -17.99 12.44 -37.37
CA TYR A 774 -19.18 12.05 -36.61
C TYR A 774 -20.14 13.24 -36.47
N LYS A 775 -21.33 13.16 -37.07
CA LYS A 775 -22.31 14.26 -37.05
C LYS A 775 -23.77 13.78 -37.11
N VAL A 776 -24.70 14.70 -36.90
CA VAL A 776 -26.15 14.46 -37.05
C VAL A 776 -26.58 14.85 -38.45
N VAL A 777 -27.34 13.99 -39.13
CA VAL A 777 -27.90 14.25 -40.47
C VAL A 777 -29.42 14.06 -40.42
N LYS A 778 -30.16 14.93 -41.12
CA LYS A 778 -31.60 14.79 -41.34
C LYS A 778 -31.85 13.86 -42.51
N LEU A 779 -32.56 12.76 -42.29
CA LEU A 779 -32.87 11.77 -43.31
C LEU A 779 -34.21 12.09 -44.00
N ILE A 780 -34.33 11.74 -45.27
CA ILE A 780 -35.57 11.93 -46.05
C ILE A 780 -36.55 10.78 -45.80
N HIS A 781 -36.03 9.56 -45.63
CA HIS A 781 -36.79 8.36 -45.27
C HIS A 781 -36.19 7.69 -44.04
N SER A 782 -37.04 7.17 -43.16
CA SER A 782 -36.65 6.52 -41.91
C SER A 782 -37.48 5.26 -41.70
N ASN A 783 -36.82 4.12 -41.49
CA ASN A 783 -37.50 2.84 -41.22
C ASN A 783 -38.24 2.82 -39.87
N ASN A 784 -37.91 3.74 -38.95
CA ASN A 784 -38.45 3.78 -37.57
C ASN A 784 -39.10 5.14 -37.19
N GLY A 785 -39.38 6.01 -38.15
CA GLY A 785 -40.00 7.33 -37.91
C GLY A 785 -39.08 8.43 -37.33
N GLN A 786 -37.79 8.14 -37.12
CA GLN A 786 -36.79 9.13 -36.69
C GLN A 786 -36.33 10.01 -37.86
N LYS A 787 -36.53 11.34 -37.75
CA LYS A 787 -36.16 12.32 -38.80
C LYS A 787 -34.67 12.72 -38.81
N CYS A 788 -33.91 12.34 -37.79
CA CYS A 788 -32.49 12.67 -37.63
C CYS A 788 -31.73 11.46 -37.11
N GLU A 789 -30.53 11.21 -37.66
CA GLU A 789 -29.67 10.11 -37.25
C GLU A 789 -28.23 10.56 -37.01
N ARG A 790 -27.52 9.83 -36.14
CA ARG A 790 -26.08 10.05 -35.92
C ARG A 790 -25.28 9.16 -36.87
N VAL A 791 -24.40 9.76 -37.67
CA VAL A 791 -23.69 9.08 -38.74
C VAL A 791 -22.18 9.25 -38.65
N TRP A 792 -21.49 8.26 -39.18
CA TRP A 792 -20.05 8.22 -39.39
C TRP A 792 -19.78 8.34 -40.89
N ILE A 793 -18.96 9.31 -41.28
CA ILE A 793 -18.63 9.59 -42.68
C ILE A 793 -17.11 9.51 -42.86
N PRO A 794 -16.59 8.47 -43.54
CA PRO A 794 -15.18 8.38 -43.89
C PRO A 794 -14.64 9.58 -44.68
N LYS A 795 -13.36 9.87 -44.54
CA LYS A 795 -12.64 10.84 -45.37
C LYS A 795 -12.75 10.44 -46.85
N GLY A 796 -12.86 11.43 -47.73
CA GLY A 796 -13.06 11.21 -49.17
C GLY A 796 -14.52 10.96 -49.58
N HIS A 797 -15.45 10.83 -48.62
CA HIS A 797 -16.87 10.71 -48.92
C HIS A 797 -17.60 12.04 -48.67
N GLY A 798 -18.40 12.45 -49.65
CA GLY A 798 -19.18 13.68 -49.65
C GLY A 798 -20.46 13.56 -50.46
N VAL A 799 -21.32 14.58 -50.36
CA VAL A 799 -22.59 14.64 -51.07
C VAL A 799 -22.33 14.80 -52.58
N PRO A 800 -22.83 13.90 -53.44
CA PRO A 800 -22.71 14.04 -54.89
C PRO A 800 -23.43 15.29 -55.41
N ASP A 801 -22.95 15.85 -56.52
CA ASP A 801 -23.57 17.01 -57.16
C ASP A 801 -25.04 16.73 -57.52
N GLY A 802 -25.94 17.63 -57.10
CA GLY A 802 -27.37 17.53 -57.36
C GLY A 802 -28.19 16.69 -56.37
N GLN A 803 -27.58 16.14 -55.30
CA GLN A 803 -28.30 15.49 -54.19
C GLN A 803 -28.25 16.33 -52.92
N THR A 804 -29.30 16.24 -52.10
CA THR A 804 -29.25 16.76 -50.73
C THR A 804 -28.46 15.80 -49.83
N GLU A 805 -27.92 16.32 -48.72
CA GLU A 805 -27.20 15.51 -47.73
C GLU A 805 -28.07 14.36 -47.16
N GLY A 806 -29.38 14.59 -47.03
CA GLY A 806 -30.34 13.58 -46.58
C GLY A 806 -30.54 12.45 -47.60
N GLU A 807 -30.71 12.77 -48.89
CA GLU A 807 -30.84 11.80 -49.99
C GLU A 807 -29.61 10.89 -50.05
N TRP A 808 -28.43 11.51 -50.09
CA TRP A 808 -27.17 10.79 -50.20
C TRP A 808 -26.94 9.85 -49.01
N MET A 809 -27.16 10.36 -47.80
CA MET A 809 -26.95 9.57 -46.58
C MET A 809 -27.94 8.42 -46.47
N THR A 810 -29.21 8.60 -46.86
CA THR A 810 -30.20 7.50 -46.91
C THR A 810 -29.71 6.38 -47.83
N GLY A 811 -29.25 6.69 -49.05
CA GLY A 811 -28.72 5.68 -49.96
C GLY A 811 -27.40 5.04 -49.47
N ALA A 812 -26.56 5.79 -48.75
CA ALA A 812 -25.32 5.24 -48.18
C ALA A 812 -25.60 4.26 -47.02
N ILE A 813 -26.58 4.56 -46.17
CA ILE A 813 -27.04 3.69 -45.07
C ILE A 813 -27.55 2.35 -45.63
N GLU A 814 -28.34 2.37 -46.70
CA GLU A 814 -28.86 1.17 -47.35
C GLU A 814 -27.74 0.31 -47.96
N ARG A 815 -26.79 0.93 -48.66
CA ARG A 815 -25.61 0.21 -49.20
C ARG A 815 -24.76 -0.42 -48.11
N PHE A 816 -24.53 0.31 -47.01
CA PHE A 816 -23.79 -0.23 -45.87
C PHE A 816 -24.48 -1.45 -45.25
N GLU A 817 -25.81 -1.45 -45.17
CA GLU A 817 -26.56 -2.61 -44.66
C GLU A 817 -26.33 -3.85 -45.53
N GLY A 818 -26.26 -3.69 -46.86
CA GLY A 818 -25.88 -4.76 -47.78
C GLY A 818 -24.49 -5.31 -47.48
N TYR A 819 -23.48 -4.44 -47.36
CA TYR A 819 -22.11 -4.87 -47.03
C TYR A 819 -22.02 -5.59 -45.68
N PHE A 820 -22.78 -5.12 -44.69
CA PHE A 820 -22.83 -5.78 -43.38
C PHE A 820 -23.48 -7.16 -43.44
N LEU A 821 -24.58 -7.32 -44.19
CA LEU A 821 -25.25 -8.60 -44.36
C LEU A 821 -24.37 -9.63 -45.10
N ASP A 822 -23.69 -9.20 -46.17
CA ASP A 822 -22.74 -10.05 -46.90
C ASP A 822 -21.63 -10.56 -45.98
N TYR A 823 -21.03 -9.67 -45.18
CA TYR A 823 -20.03 -10.05 -44.18
C TYR A 823 -20.59 -11.04 -43.15
N LYS A 824 -21.81 -10.81 -42.67
CA LYS A 824 -22.48 -11.68 -41.70
C LYS A 824 -22.77 -13.08 -42.26
N GLU A 825 -23.01 -13.18 -43.56
CA GLU A 825 -23.25 -14.44 -44.27
C GLU A 825 -21.95 -15.11 -44.77
N GLY A 826 -20.78 -14.53 -44.47
CA GLY A 826 -19.49 -15.05 -44.93
C GLY A 826 -19.28 -14.91 -46.44
N LYS A 827 -20.08 -14.08 -47.12
CA LYS A 827 -19.90 -13.75 -48.53
C LYS A 827 -18.81 -12.69 -48.63
N SER A 828 -17.74 -12.99 -49.37
CA SER A 828 -16.67 -12.03 -49.59
C SER A 828 -17.21 -10.83 -50.38
N CYS A 829 -17.27 -9.66 -49.77
CA CYS A 829 -17.43 -8.37 -50.45
C CYS A 829 -16.15 -7.98 -51.20
N VAL A 830 -15.53 -8.88 -51.96
CA VAL A 830 -14.40 -8.55 -52.82
C VAL A 830 -14.83 -8.76 -54.27
N LYS A 831 -15.48 -7.74 -54.83
CA LYS A 831 -15.32 -7.42 -56.24
C LYS A 831 -14.49 -6.14 -56.33
N ALA A 832 -13.36 -6.27 -57.03
CA ALA A 832 -12.30 -5.32 -57.32
C ALA A 832 -12.65 -3.83 -57.20
N VAL A 833 -11.76 -3.09 -56.53
CA VAL A 833 -11.41 -1.72 -56.93
C VAL A 833 -10.22 -1.81 -57.87
#